data_AF-A0A9E1XSH9-F1
#
_entry.id   AF-A0A9E1XSH9-F1
#
_cell.length_a   1.000
_cell.length_b   1.000
_cell.length_c   1.000
_cell.angle_alpha   90.00
_cell.angle_beta   90.00
_cell.angle_gamma   90.00
#
_symmetry.space_group_name_H-M   'P 1'
#
loop_
_entity.id
_entity.type
_entity.pdbx_description
1 polymer ?
#
loop_
_entity_poly.entity_id
_entity_poly.type
_entity_poly.pdbx_seq_one_letter_code
_entity_poly.pdbx_strand_id
1 'polypeptide(L)'
;GKDRRAAYMANYRQLGINYGGGVEFQLRREQVILCPQTMAYIYGAFTPLQVRYERGSRPRLEQVVAKITAGCKTDRERVLALMRFCRDLRNQPGLRWDNYIYGGTEEQMIDKPEILCETLGRLMVALCEVTGIPGRIIMHDLGGHIVSEIHVEGSWAYIDPRCGMYFLKPDGNFASLLDICRSPSLIDNQPDAVKADVSDVWTWSFRAWKVRNMYCNENEVNGFQNYSLADAEEYSFLQVPRQTAETNGLLTINKKYVRTAHRALGLLPQPTGRSWRNQTLKKIDIAYRHDGFSIFFKKPPMNRTELYRRYLDPFENSNVGTLVWGVGPGSVFCYETKVGEIFGEGLTEPQRRMLRPGDRWVHENVMGLIREGGGPMQMAVARAHQLGKKLIARLEMNHEYGPAKDDNWMWVAFVGSLNKKHPEYRIGRGVLLDYKHQEVRDFKLAILRETVQLGADGVSLDFAVYPPFFAKADPGIMTQFVRDVRAMLDQEGRKRGQHLDLAVRVPSVDWLELGLDWPAWMEERLIDLIFPTHRRFPDYFDNRVEQFIAAGLRTGIPVYPTVWQALGFVNTDSDPSDTASGRRRYDKPKTAGMFRAQALMFMRAGAQGIQLGMSEDQWRGKPWMNELGDPAKLLFADKHYMVDPIHIRPGTIELRKDKGKFTGTMALNLRVADDVKAARKAGHQVKATLVVYCQPLAAGERLAIRINGHDPVAISGDTSEAEARRNTQAIDPSKGNHKAFIFQKDWWKRGEHRIDIPGQWWRLGDNHIRLAYSAREKRPQTPFTITWVDLLLDYSKE
;
A
#
# COMPACT_ATOMS: atom_id res chain seq x y z
N GLY A 1 -1.70 -1.30 29.45
CA GLY A 1 -3.15 -1.25 29.14
C GLY A 1 -3.75 -2.64 29.01
N LYS A 2 -5.09 -2.73 28.95
CA LYS A 2 -5.86 -3.99 28.86
C LYS A 2 -5.49 -4.83 27.62
N ASP A 3 -5.36 -4.19 26.46
CA ASP A 3 -4.97 -4.88 25.22
C ASP A 3 -3.53 -5.39 25.25
N ARG A 4 -2.58 -4.61 25.80
CA ARG A 4 -1.18 -5.02 25.99
C ARG A 4 -1.07 -6.32 26.81
N ARG A 5 -1.79 -6.39 27.93
CA ARG A 5 -1.85 -7.61 28.77
C ARG A 5 -2.53 -8.77 28.03
N ALA A 6 -3.64 -8.51 27.33
CA ALA A 6 -4.35 -9.55 26.59
C ALA A 6 -3.50 -10.15 25.45
N ALA A 7 -2.76 -9.30 24.73
CA ALA A 7 -1.84 -9.70 23.68
C ALA A 7 -0.69 -10.55 24.23
N TYR A 8 -0.03 -10.09 25.30
CA TYR A 8 1.02 -10.85 25.97
C TYR A 8 0.53 -12.23 26.42
N MET A 9 -0.60 -12.30 27.12
CA MET A 9 -1.13 -13.57 27.63
C MET A 9 -1.54 -14.52 26.50
N ALA A 10 -2.05 -14.00 25.39
CA ALA A 10 -2.40 -14.79 24.22
C ALA A 10 -1.15 -15.34 23.52
N ASN A 11 -0.10 -14.52 23.36
CA ASN A 11 1.19 -14.95 22.81
C ASN A 11 1.86 -16.00 23.71
N TYR A 12 1.90 -15.76 25.03
CA TYR A 12 2.43 -16.70 26.02
C TYR A 12 1.74 -18.07 25.94
N ARG A 13 0.40 -18.08 25.86
CA ARG A 13 -0.37 -19.32 25.70
C ARG A 13 -0.12 -19.99 24.36
N GLN A 14 0.01 -19.21 23.28
CA GLN A 14 0.35 -19.75 21.97
C GLN A 14 1.71 -20.46 21.98
N LEU A 15 2.73 -19.86 22.62
CA LEU A 15 4.05 -20.46 22.74
C LEU A 15 4.01 -21.77 23.54
N GLY A 16 3.25 -21.80 24.65
CA GLY A 16 3.04 -23.02 25.43
C GLY A 16 2.29 -24.13 24.66
N ILE A 17 1.40 -23.77 23.74
CA ILE A 17 0.74 -24.76 22.86
C ILE A 17 1.73 -25.32 21.82
N ASN A 18 2.60 -24.46 21.26
CA ASN A 18 3.58 -24.87 20.27
C ASN A 18 4.66 -25.77 20.84
N TYR A 19 5.18 -25.46 22.04
CA TYR A 19 6.38 -26.10 22.58
C TYR A 19 6.15 -26.89 23.88
N GLY A 20 4.93 -26.86 24.43
CA GLY A 20 4.64 -27.51 25.71
C GLY A 20 5.54 -26.98 26.84
N GLY A 21 6.17 -27.89 27.58
CA GLY A 21 7.20 -27.56 28.57
C GLY A 21 8.62 -27.47 28.01
N GLY A 22 8.78 -27.40 26.68
CA GLY A 22 10.08 -27.36 26.02
C GLY A 22 10.84 -26.05 26.22
N VAL A 23 12.11 -26.05 25.83
CA VAL A 23 13.08 -24.99 26.08
C VAL A 23 12.62 -23.61 25.61
N GLU A 24 11.95 -23.51 24.46
CA GLU A 24 11.41 -22.22 23.98
C GLU A 24 10.39 -21.63 24.97
N PHE A 25 9.57 -22.46 25.61
CA PHE A 25 8.62 -22.02 26.62
C PHE A 25 9.27 -21.79 27.99
N GLN A 26 10.27 -22.60 28.37
CA GLN A 26 11.06 -22.39 29.59
C GLN A 26 11.73 -21.02 29.57
N LEU A 27 12.44 -20.69 28.49
CA LEU A 27 13.13 -19.41 28.33
C LEU A 27 12.17 -18.21 28.44
N ARG A 28 10.94 -18.35 27.94
CA ARG A 28 9.92 -17.30 28.03
C ARG A 28 9.46 -17.01 29.46
N ARG A 29 9.53 -17.98 30.37
CA ARG A 29 9.09 -17.82 31.77
C ARG A 29 10.02 -16.97 32.61
N GLU A 30 11.28 -16.85 32.19
CA GLU A 30 12.38 -16.32 33.02
C GLU A 30 13.03 -15.07 32.41
N GLN A 31 12.37 -14.46 31.43
CA GLN A 31 12.89 -13.30 30.71
C GLN A 31 13.01 -12.03 31.57
N VAL A 32 14.04 -11.23 31.31
CA VAL A 32 14.19 -9.86 31.82
C VAL A 32 13.70 -8.89 30.75
N ILE A 33 12.68 -8.09 31.08
CA ILE A 33 12.10 -7.14 30.12
C ILE A 33 12.98 -5.90 30.02
N LEU A 34 13.22 -5.37 28.82
CA LEU A 34 13.88 -4.09 28.58
C LEU A 34 12.97 -2.93 28.96
N CYS A 35 13.32 -2.25 30.05
CA CYS A 35 12.69 -1.03 30.52
C CYS A 35 13.73 -0.13 31.25
N PRO A 36 13.39 1.11 31.63
CA PRO A 36 14.34 2.00 32.30
C PRO A 36 15.01 1.39 33.55
N GLN A 37 14.32 0.50 34.27
CA GLN A 37 14.80 -0.14 35.50
C GLN A 37 15.81 -1.26 35.26
N THR A 38 15.73 -1.96 34.13
CA THR A 38 16.53 -3.16 33.83
C THR A 38 17.58 -2.94 32.76
N MET A 39 17.48 -1.85 31.99
CA MET A 39 18.34 -1.56 30.85
C MET A 39 19.83 -1.61 31.18
N ALA A 40 20.26 -1.00 32.31
CA ALA A 40 21.65 -0.99 32.72
C ALA A 40 22.16 -2.39 33.10
N TYR A 41 21.30 -3.22 33.68
CA TYR A 41 21.62 -4.61 34.00
C TYR A 41 21.74 -5.45 32.72
N ILE A 42 20.76 -5.34 31.79
CA ILE A 42 20.75 -6.06 30.51
C ILE A 42 22.02 -5.77 29.72
N TYR A 43 22.40 -4.50 29.54
CA TYR A 43 23.58 -4.13 28.75
C TYR A 43 24.89 -4.10 29.57
N GLY A 44 24.85 -4.54 30.83
CA GLY A 44 26.00 -4.64 31.72
C GLY A 44 26.28 -6.09 32.13
N ALA A 45 25.77 -6.49 33.29
CA ALA A 45 26.11 -7.76 33.94
C ALA A 45 25.23 -8.97 33.57
N PHE A 46 24.16 -8.77 32.78
CA PHE A 46 23.16 -9.82 32.56
C PHE A 46 23.68 -11.06 31.82
N THR A 47 24.49 -10.87 30.77
CA THR A 47 25.01 -11.99 29.96
C THR A 47 26.53 -12.08 30.14
N PRO A 48 27.07 -13.18 30.68
CA PRO A 48 28.51 -13.39 30.76
C PRO A 48 29.16 -13.37 29.37
N LEU A 49 30.27 -12.64 29.21
CA LEU A 49 31.00 -12.58 27.94
C LEU A 49 31.97 -13.75 27.73
N GLN A 50 32.28 -14.50 28.79
CA GLN A 50 33.03 -15.74 28.68
C GLN A 50 32.05 -16.90 28.44
N VAL A 51 32.18 -17.56 27.30
CA VAL A 51 31.38 -18.76 26.99
C VAL A 51 31.81 -19.94 27.89
N ARG A 52 30.86 -20.80 28.25
CA ARG A 52 31.09 -22.01 29.05
C ARG A 52 31.13 -23.29 28.23
N TYR A 53 30.92 -23.19 26.92
CA TYR A 53 30.87 -24.35 26.04
C TYR A 53 32.19 -25.15 26.04
N GLU A 54 32.07 -26.45 26.29
CA GLU A 54 33.20 -27.38 26.29
C GLU A 54 33.38 -28.03 24.92
N ARG A 55 34.54 -27.81 24.30
CA ARG A 55 34.88 -28.43 23.00
C ARG A 55 34.90 -29.95 23.11
N GLY A 56 34.29 -30.63 22.15
CA GLY A 56 34.08 -32.08 22.08
C GLY A 56 32.73 -32.53 22.63
N SER A 57 31.99 -31.68 23.35
CA SER A 57 30.70 -32.04 23.96
C SER A 57 29.57 -32.21 22.93
N ARG A 58 29.66 -31.56 21.75
CA ARG A 58 28.64 -31.66 20.68
C ARG A 58 29.28 -31.88 19.29
N PRO A 59 29.89 -33.04 19.02
CA PRO A 59 30.73 -33.25 17.83
C PRO A 59 30.03 -32.97 16.50
N ARG A 60 28.74 -33.28 16.40
CA ARG A 60 27.95 -33.01 15.19
C ARG A 60 27.75 -31.52 14.96
N LEU A 61 27.41 -30.78 16.02
CA LEU A 61 27.21 -29.34 15.95
C LEU A 61 28.53 -28.62 15.61
N GLU A 62 29.64 -29.08 16.18
CA GLU A 62 30.99 -28.59 15.87
C GLU A 62 31.36 -28.80 14.40
N GLN A 63 31.06 -29.97 13.82
CA GLN A 63 31.29 -30.24 12.39
C GLN A 63 30.49 -29.29 11.50
N VAL A 64 29.23 -29.02 11.85
CA VAL A 64 28.37 -28.09 11.11
C VAL A 64 28.95 -26.67 11.19
N VAL A 65 29.31 -26.20 12.39
CA VAL A 65 29.91 -24.88 12.60
C VAL A 65 31.22 -24.75 11.82
N ALA A 66 32.13 -25.72 11.93
CA ALA A 66 33.40 -25.73 11.22
C ALA A 66 33.21 -25.61 9.70
N LYS A 67 32.20 -26.30 9.14
CA LYS A 67 31.85 -26.22 7.72
C LYS A 67 31.31 -24.83 7.34
N ILE A 68 30.41 -24.26 8.13
CA ILE A 68 29.80 -22.95 7.84
C ILE A 68 30.83 -21.83 7.92
N THR A 69 31.69 -21.87 8.94
CA THR A 69 32.70 -20.83 9.17
C THR A 69 34.01 -21.06 8.41
N ALA A 70 34.04 -22.06 7.51
CA ALA A 70 35.20 -22.35 6.69
C ALA A 70 35.57 -21.12 5.83
N GLY A 71 36.77 -20.57 6.07
CA GLY A 71 37.26 -19.38 5.36
C GLY A 71 36.90 -18.04 6.01
N CYS A 72 36.10 -18.01 7.08
CA CYS A 72 35.87 -16.80 7.87
C CYS A 72 37.13 -16.45 8.68
N LYS A 73 37.62 -15.22 8.50
CA LYS A 73 38.81 -14.68 9.18
C LYS A 73 38.44 -13.90 10.44
N THR A 74 37.28 -13.25 10.43
CA THR A 74 36.80 -12.41 11.54
C THR A 74 35.55 -12.96 12.20
N ASP A 75 35.30 -12.57 13.45
CA ASP A 75 34.07 -12.95 14.16
C ASP A 75 32.83 -12.39 13.49
N ARG A 76 32.91 -11.18 12.91
CA ARG A 76 31.86 -10.60 12.06
C ARG A 76 31.50 -11.54 10.90
N GLU A 77 32.49 -12.04 10.18
CA GLU A 77 32.26 -12.97 9.07
C GLU A 77 31.63 -14.29 9.56
N ARG A 78 32.08 -14.81 10.72
CA ARG A 78 31.51 -16.02 11.34
C ARG A 78 30.05 -15.82 11.71
N VAL A 79 29.71 -14.75 12.44
CA VAL A 79 28.34 -14.43 12.87
C VAL A 79 27.41 -14.30 11.66
N LEU A 80 27.83 -13.58 10.61
CA LEU A 80 27.02 -13.42 9.40
C LEU A 80 26.87 -14.74 8.62
N ALA A 81 27.90 -15.61 8.58
CA ALA A 81 27.80 -16.92 7.97
C ALA A 81 26.82 -17.84 8.72
N LEU A 82 26.88 -17.86 10.05
CA LEU A 82 25.96 -18.62 10.91
C LEU A 82 24.52 -18.12 10.79
N MET A 83 24.32 -16.81 10.76
CA MET A 83 23.01 -16.19 10.51
C MET A 83 22.43 -16.63 9.16
N ARG A 84 23.23 -16.56 8.08
CA ARG A 84 22.81 -16.98 6.74
C ARG A 84 22.47 -18.47 6.69
N PHE A 85 23.25 -19.31 7.38
CA PHE A 85 22.95 -20.72 7.52
C PHE A 85 21.59 -20.95 8.18
N CYS A 86 21.32 -20.33 9.33
CA CYS A 86 20.02 -20.43 10.01
C CYS A 86 18.87 -19.95 9.11
N ARG A 87 19.05 -18.82 8.45
CA ARG A 87 18.09 -18.22 7.50
C ARG A 87 17.74 -19.17 6.37
N ASP A 88 18.73 -19.90 5.88
CA ASP A 88 18.65 -20.74 4.68
C ASP A 88 18.31 -22.20 4.97
N LEU A 89 18.21 -22.65 6.24
CA LEU A 89 17.75 -24.00 6.61
C LEU A 89 16.44 -24.36 5.91
N ARG A 90 15.54 -23.38 5.78
CA ARG A 90 14.26 -23.52 5.07
C ARG A 90 14.36 -23.99 3.61
N ASN A 91 15.52 -23.82 2.97
CA ASN A 91 15.75 -24.18 1.57
C ASN A 91 16.15 -25.64 1.41
N GLN A 92 16.41 -26.35 2.51
CA GLN A 92 16.76 -27.76 2.47
C GLN A 92 15.55 -28.62 2.07
N PRO A 93 15.78 -29.72 1.33
CA PRO A 93 14.72 -30.66 0.98
C PRO A 93 14.12 -31.33 2.22
N GLY A 94 12.84 -31.69 2.16
CA GLY A 94 12.14 -32.40 3.25
C GLY A 94 11.27 -31.52 4.14
N LEU A 95 11.31 -30.19 4.01
CA LEU A 95 10.38 -29.30 4.72
C LEU A 95 8.92 -29.54 4.29
N ARG A 96 8.06 -29.86 5.27
CA ARG A 96 6.62 -30.11 5.10
C ARG A 96 5.87 -29.46 6.25
N TRP A 97 5.08 -28.42 5.95
CA TRP A 97 4.39 -27.62 6.98
C TRP A 97 3.22 -28.36 7.63
N ASP A 98 2.55 -29.23 6.88
CA ASP A 98 1.47 -30.12 7.30
C ASP A 98 1.90 -31.13 8.38
N ASN A 99 3.15 -31.59 8.33
CA ASN A 99 3.74 -32.52 9.30
C ASN A 99 4.87 -31.88 10.12
N TYR A 100 4.78 -30.57 10.34
CA TYR A 100 5.81 -29.83 11.08
C TYR A 100 5.91 -30.30 12.55
N ILE A 101 7.13 -30.34 13.09
CA ILE A 101 7.39 -30.72 14.49
C ILE A 101 8.11 -29.56 15.17
N TYR A 102 7.48 -28.95 16.17
CA TYR A 102 8.07 -27.89 17.00
C TYR A 102 9.14 -28.45 17.95
N GLY A 103 10.14 -27.65 18.31
CA GLY A 103 11.12 -27.95 19.37
C GLY A 103 12.26 -28.88 18.96
N GLY A 104 12.93 -29.53 19.91
CA GLY A 104 14.06 -30.44 19.68
C GLY A 104 15.45 -29.85 19.97
N THR A 105 16.48 -30.68 19.91
CA THR A 105 17.88 -30.23 20.10
C THR A 105 18.39 -29.44 18.89
N GLU A 106 19.50 -28.73 19.03
CA GLU A 106 20.12 -27.98 17.93
C GLU A 106 20.40 -28.85 16.69
N GLU A 107 20.92 -30.06 16.89
CA GLU A 107 21.18 -30.99 15.78
C GLU A 107 19.88 -31.42 15.12
N GLN A 108 18.84 -31.70 15.91
CA GLN A 108 17.53 -32.03 15.37
C GLN A 108 16.97 -30.87 14.54
N MET A 109 17.15 -29.62 14.97
CA MET A 109 16.73 -28.42 14.22
C MET A 109 17.51 -28.18 12.92
N ILE A 110 18.71 -28.72 12.80
CA ILE A 110 19.48 -28.69 11.56
C ILE A 110 19.00 -29.81 10.64
N ASP A 111 18.77 -31.00 11.20
CA ASP A 111 18.37 -32.20 10.45
C ASP A 111 16.96 -32.11 9.91
N LYS A 112 16.04 -31.61 10.73
CA LYS A 112 14.71 -31.21 10.30
C LYS A 112 14.81 -29.70 10.02
N PRO A 113 14.70 -29.24 8.77
CA PRO A 113 14.94 -27.85 8.46
C PRO A 113 13.98 -26.92 9.21
N GLU A 114 14.48 -26.29 10.27
CA GLU A 114 13.70 -25.43 11.16
C GLU A 114 13.49 -24.04 10.52
N ILE A 115 12.30 -23.45 10.71
CA ILE A 115 11.90 -22.21 10.02
C ILE A 115 11.26 -21.15 10.93
N LEU A 116 11.09 -21.45 12.21
CA LEU A 116 10.43 -20.58 13.17
C LEU A 116 11.44 -19.72 13.91
N CYS A 117 11.01 -18.52 14.30
CA CYS A 117 11.92 -17.55 14.91
C CYS A 117 12.36 -17.99 16.31
N GLU A 118 11.48 -18.66 17.03
CA GLU A 118 11.65 -19.08 18.41
C GLU A 118 12.83 -20.05 18.57
N THR A 119 12.92 -20.98 17.64
CA THR A 119 13.94 -22.03 17.55
C THR A 119 15.19 -21.54 16.85
N LEU A 120 15.06 -20.77 15.75
CA LEU A 120 16.22 -20.21 15.04
C LEU A 120 16.97 -19.16 15.87
N GLY A 121 16.28 -18.39 16.71
CA GLY A 121 16.91 -17.46 17.66
C GLY A 121 17.82 -18.19 18.65
N ARG A 122 17.37 -19.34 19.16
CA ARG A 122 18.17 -20.21 20.03
C ARG A 122 19.32 -20.87 19.28
N LEU A 123 19.04 -21.46 18.12
CA LEU A 123 20.05 -22.12 17.29
C LEU A 123 21.19 -21.15 16.93
N MET A 124 20.87 -19.90 16.60
CA MET A 124 21.87 -18.87 16.34
C MET A 124 22.81 -18.65 17.53
N VAL A 125 22.27 -18.54 18.75
CA VAL A 125 23.07 -18.39 19.97
C VAL A 125 23.96 -19.62 20.19
N ALA A 126 23.39 -20.82 20.05
CA ALA A 126 24.12 -22.07 20.21
C ALA A 126 25.30 -22.20 19.24
N LEU A 127 25.07 -21.90 17.96
CA LEU A 127 26.12 -21.97 16.93
C LEU A 127 27.23 -20.93 17.17
N CYS A 128 26.88 -19.72 17.63
CA CYS A 128 27.86 -18.71 18.03
C CYS A 128 28.68 -19.16 19.24
N GLU A 129 28.04 -19.79 20.23
CA GLU A 129 28.72 -20.25 21.44
C GLU A 129 29.81 -21.30 21.12
N VAL A 130 29.56 -22.22 20.17
CA VAL A 130 30.55 -23.18 19.66
C VAL A 130 31.78 -22.48 19.06
N THR A 131 31.64 -21.26 18.53
CA THR A 131 32.75 -20.45 18.02
C THR A 131 33.45 -19.60 19.08
N GLY A 132 33.01 -19.66 20.34
CA GLY A 132 33.51 -18.80 21.41
C GLY A 132 32.84 -17.44 21.51
N ILE A 133 31.78 -17.17 20.73
CA ILE A 133 31.12 -15.87 20.65
C ILE A 133 29.85 -15.90 21.51
N PRO A 134 29.73 -15.08 22.56
CA PRO A 134 28.59 -15.11 23.44
C PRO A 134 27.37 -14.43 22.79
N GLY A 135 26.19 -14.95 23.12
CA GLY A 135 24.92 -14.49 22.58
C GLY A 135 23.78 -14.63 23.57
N ARG A 136 22.67 -13.97 23.27
CA ARG A 136 21.42 -14.03 24.04
C ARG A 136 20.21 -13.95 23.14
N ILE A 137 19.06 -14.33 23.67
CA ILE A 137 17.79 -14.36 22.96
C ILE A 137 17.00 -13.09 23.29
N ILE A 138 16.35 -12.53 22.27
CA ILE A 138 15.41 -11.42 22.37
C ILE A 138 14.04 -11.91 21.93
N MET A 139 13.02 -11.63 22.75
CA MET A 139 11.63 -11.95 22.49
C MET A 139 10.81 -10.66 22.34
N HIS A 140 10.34 -10.39 21.13
CA HIS A 140 9.34 -9.35 20.86
C HIS A 140 7.96 -9.94 21.16
N ASP A 141 7.48 -9.77 22.39
CA ASP A 141 6.37 -10.55 22.93
C ASP A 141 5.01 -10.20 22.34
N LEU A 142 4.78 -8.93 22.02
CA LEU A 142 3.56 -8.46 21.38
C LEU A 142 3.67 -8.52 19.86
N GLY A 143 4.85 -8.22 19.32
CA GLY A 143 5.15 -8.30 17.89
C GLY A 143 5.19 -9.74 17.38
N GLY A 144 5.44 -10.70 18.27
CA GLY A 144 5.48 -12.14 18.01
C GLY A 144 6.63 -12.52 17.11
N HIS A 145 7.84 -12.18 17.54
CA HIS A 145 9.06 -12.52 16.81
C HIS A 145 10.22 -12.70 17.79
N ILE A 146 11.06 -13.69 17.56
CA ILE A 146 12.23 -13.99 18.40
C ILE A 146 13.49 -13.89 17.56
N VAL A 147 14.51 -13.24 18.11
CA VAL A 147 15.80 -12.96 17.47
C VAL A 147 16.92 -13.13 18.48
N SER A 148 18.16 -12.82 18.07
CA SER A 148 19.33 -12.94 18.93
C SER A 148 20.07 -11.62 19.02
N GLU A 149 20.74 -11.39 20.14
CA GLU A 149 21.79 -10.39 20.26
C GLU A 149 23.12 -11.10 20.46
N ILE A 150 24.09 -10.82 19.60
CA ILE A 150 25.40 -11.48 19.60
C ILE A 150 26.47 -10.45 19.92
N HIS A 151 27.36 -10.75 20.87
CA HIS A 151 28.41 -9.82 21.25
C HIS A 151 29.65 -10.01 20.37
N VAL A 152 29.83 -9.09 19.42
CA VAL A 152 30.88 -9.16 18.40
C VAL A 152 31.51 -7.78 18.26
N GLU A 153 32.83 -7.74 18.06
CA GLU A 153 33.59 -6.48 17.95
C GLU A 153 33.41 -5.54 19.16
N GLY A 154 33.30 -6.12 20.36
CA GLY A 154 33.16 -5.36 21.61
C GLY A 154 31.78 -4.71 21.81
N SER A 155 30.76 -5.11 21.05
CA SER A 155 29.39 -4.57 21.20
C SER A 155 28.31 -5.60 20.88
N TRP A 156 27.08 -5.35 21.36
CA TRP A 156 25.93 -6.19 21.06
C TRP A 156 25.34 -5.88 19.68
N ALA A 157 25.16 -6.93 18.87
CA ALA A 157 24.59 -6.87 17.54
C ALA A 157 23.20 -7.52 17.50
N TYR A 158 22.18 -6.79 17.07
CA TYR A 158 20.87 -7.35 16.76
C TYR A 158 20.95 -8.21 15.50
N ILE A 159 20.63 -9.49 15.62
CA ILE A 159 20.66 -10.47 14.53
C ILE A 159 19.32 -11.21 14.47
N ASP A 160 18.61 -11.10 13.34
CA ASP A 160 17.42 -11.89 13.03
C ASP A 160 17.81 -13.09 12.15
N PRO A 161 18.03 -14.29 12.72
CA PRO A 161 18.46 -15.46 11.97
C PRO A 161 17.36 -16.04 11.08
N ARG A 162 16.09 -15.66 11.29
CA ARG A 162 14.99 -16.13 10.44
C ARG A 162 14.86 -15.31 9.17
N CYS A 163 15.02 -14.00 9.27
CA CYS A 163 14.80 -13.09 8.16
C CYS A 163 16.09 -12.66 7.47
N GLY A 164 17.25 -12.84 8.11
CA GLY A 164 18.52 -12.33 7.63
C GLY A 164 18.68 -10.83 7.83
N MET A 165 18.17 -10.30 8.95
CA MET A 165 18.26 -8.87 9.26
C MET A 165 19.33 -8.60 10.30
N TYR A 166 20.12 -7.56 10.06
CA TYR A 166 21.00 -6.92 11.03
C TYR A 166 21.11 -5.44 10.65
N PHE A 167 21.63 -4.63 11.57
CA PHE A 167 21.71 -3.19 11.38
C PHE A 167 23.10 -2.70 11.74
N LEU A 168 23.59 -1.75 10.94
CA LEU A 168 24.84 -1.05 11.16
C LEU A 168 24.58 0.38 11.60
N LYS A 169 25.38 0.86 12.54
CA LYS A 169 25.50 2.26 12.91
C LYS A 169 26.28 3.03 11.81
N PRO A 170 26.25 4.37 11.81
CA PRO A 170 26.95 5.18 10.79
C PRO A 170 28.46 4.96 10.74
N ASP A 171 29.07 4.51 11.84
CA ASP A 171 30.49 4.16 11.95
C ASP A 171 30.82 2.76 11.37
N GLY A 172 29.82 2.00 10.93
CA GLY A 172 29.97 0.66 10.36
C GLY A 172 30.01 -0.47 11.40
N ASN A 173 29.85 -0.16 12.69
CA ASN A 173 29.69 -1.17 13.74
C ASN A 173 28.24 -1.68 13.80
N PHE A 174 28.02 -2.89 14.32
CA PHE A 174 26.68 -3.41 14.53
C PHE A 174 25.88 -2.55 15.53
N ALA A 175 24.56 -2.53 15.33
CA ALA A 175 23.60 -1.90 16.23
C ALA A 175 22.91 -2.96 17.08
N SER A 176 22.74 -2.66 18.37
CA SER A 176 21.92 -3.43 19.31
C SER A 176 20.43 -3.13 19.13
N LEU A 177 19.54 -3.91 19.76
CA LEU A 177 18.11 -3.56 19.82
C LEU A 177 17.91 -2.16 20.41
N LEU A 178 18.64 -1.82 21.48
CA LEU A 178 18.54 -0.52 22.12
C LEU A 178 18.94 0.63 21.18
N ASP A 179 19.98 0.45 20.37
CA ASP A 179 20.38 1.43 19.37
C ASP A 179 19.28 1.65 18.33
N ILE A 180 18.68 0.56 17.84
CA ILE A 180 17.62 0.60 16.83
C ILE A 180 16.37 1.28 17.39
N CYS A 181 15.95 0.93 18.62
CA CYS A 181 14.82 1.55 19.31
C CYS A 181 15.03 3.04 19.56
N ARG A 182 16.25 3.47 19.91
CA ARG A 182 16.58 4.89 20.15
C ARG A 182 16.73 5.70 18.87
N SER A 183 17.15 5.06 17.78
CA SER A 183 17.41 5.71 16.50
C SER A 183 16.75 4.96 15.34
N PRO A 184 15.42 5.10 15.16
CA PRO A 184 14.68 4.39 14.11
C PRO A 184 15.18 4.66 12.69
N SER A 185 15.89 5.78 12.45
CA SER A 185 16.53 6.08 11.17
C SER A 185 17.59 5.05 10.77
N LEU A 186 18.16 4.30 11.73
CA LEU A 186 19.06 3.18 11.43
C LEU A 186 18.35 2.10 10.59
N ILE A 187 17.04 1.97 10.70
CA ILE A 187 16.27 0.96 9.95
C ILE A 187 16.28 1.26 8.44
N ASP A 188 16.24 2.53 8.04
CA ASP A 188 16.18 2.92 6.62
C ASP A 188 17.57 3.06 5.99
N ASN A 189 18.53 3.54 6.78
CA ASN A 189 19.85 3.95 6.34
C ASN A 189 20.88 2.81 6.33
N GLN A 190 20.47 1.65 5.81
CA GLN A 190 21.36 0.48 5.70
C GLN A 190 22.00 0.37 4.30
N PRO A 191 23.27 -0.05 4.20
CA PRO A 191 23.93 -0.36 2.93
C PRO A 191 23.21 -1.47 2.14
N ASP A 192 23.32 -1.44 0.81
CA ASP A 192 22.65 -2.44 -0.05
C ASP A 192 23.11 -3.88 0.25
N ALA A 193 24.38 -4.07 0.64
CA ALA A 193 24.90 -5.37 1.05
C ALA A 193 24.16 -5.93 2.27
N VAL A 194 23.79 -5.07 3.24
CA VAL A 194 22.97 -5.47 4.40
C VAL A 194 21.56 -5.82 3.96
N LYS A 195 20.97 -5.01 3.08
CA LYS A 195 19.61 -5.24 2.57
C LYS A 195 19.50 -6.51 1.73
N ALA A 196 20.58 -6.89 1.05
CA ALA A 196 20.66 -8.09 0.22
C ALA A 196 20.71 -9.39 1.04
N ASP A 197 21.05 -9.34 2.33
CA ASP A 197 21.06 -10.51 3.22
C ASP A 197 19.67 -10.93 3.69
N VAL A 198 18.61 -10.19 3.37
CA VAL A 198 17.24 -10.59 3.69
C VAL A 198 16.85 -11.83 2.88
N SER A 199 16.26 -12.82 3.56
CA SER A 199 15.73 -14.03 2.90
C SER A 199 14.77 -13.64 1.78
N ASP A 200 14.86 -14.38 0.67
CA ASP A 200 14.02 -14.29 -0.53
C ASP A 200 12.50 -14.36 -0.30
N VAL A 201 12.06 -14.81 0.87
CA VAL A 201 10.64 -14.85 1.26
C VAL A 201 10.14 -13.51 1.81
N TRP A 202 11.04 -12.61 2.19
CA TRP A 202 10.70 -11.31 2.74
C TRP A 202 11.28 -10.18 1.87
N THR A 203 10.70 -8.98 1.97
CA THR A 203 11.35 -7.76 1.47
C THR A 203 11.98 -7.01 2.64
N TRP A 204 13.07 -6.29 2.36
CA TRP A 204 13.64 -5.36 3.33
C TRP A 204 12.56 -4.43 3.89
N SER A 205 11.81 -3.77 3.01
CA SER A 205 10.75 -2.82 3.35
C SER A 205 9.73 -3.41 4.32
N PHE A 206 9.29 -4.66 4.09
CA PHE A 206 8.33 -5.34 4.97
C PHE A 206 8.92 -5.64 6.35
N ARG A 207 10.15 -6.15 6.42
CA ARG A 207 10.80 -6.46 7.70
C ARG A 207 11.23 -5.22 8.46
N ALA A 208 11.78 -4.24 7.77
CA ALA A 208 12.06 -2.90 8.29
C ALA A 208 10.79 -2.26 8.88
N TRP A 209 9.65 -2.37 8.18
CA TRP A 209 8.37 -1.91 8.71
C TRP A 209 7.99 -2.65 10.00
N LYS A 210 8.17 -3.97 10.08
CA LYS A 210 7.91 -4.71 11.33
C LYS A 210 8.84 -4.30 12.47
N VAL A 211 10.13 -4.16 12.21
CA VAL A 211 11.09 -3.70 13.21
C VAL A 211 10.65 -2.33 13.75
N ARG A 212 10.34 -1.38 12.86
CA ARG A 212 9.90 -0.03 13.25
C ARG A 212 8.58 -0.02 14.03
N ASN A 213 7.56 -0.66 13.47
CA ASN A 213 6.18 -0.45 13.91
C ASN A 213 5.71 -1.50 14.91
N MET A 214 6.39 -2.65 15.00
CA MET A 214 6.08 -3.71 15.97
C MET A 214 7.18 -3.78 17.04
N TYR A 215 8.40 -4.13 16.64
CA TYR A 215 9.43 -4.58 17.60
C TYR A 215 10.10 -3.43 18.37
N CYS A 216 10.19 -2.26 17.75
CA CYS A 216 10.64 -1.01 18.35
C CYS A 216 9.49 -0.08 18.74
N ASN A 217 8.24 -0.57 18.68
CA ASN A 217 7.08 0.20 19.11
C ASN A 217 7.17 0.49 20.61
N GLU A 218 6.75 1.68 21.04
CA GLU A 218 6.74 2.07 22.45
C GLU A 218 5.90 1.14 23.35
N ASN A 219 4.88 0.50 22.78
CA ASN A 219 4.00 -0.42 23.49
C ASN A 219 4.51 -1.87 23.49
N GLU A 220 5.56 -2.18 22.74
CA GLU A 220 6.16 -3.51 22.68
C GLU A 220 6.68 -3.96 24.06
N VAL A 221 6.78 -5.27 24.27
CA VAL A 221 7.46 -5.87 25.42
C VAL A 221 8.62 -6.68 24.88
N ASN A 222 9.83 -6.14 25.03
CA ASN A 222 11.06 -6.79 24.59
C ASN A 222 11.69 -7.54 25.77
N GLY A 223 11.61 -8.87 25.76
CA GLY A 223 12.22 -9.74 26.76
C GLY A 223 13.60 -10.24 26.34
N PHE A 224 14.49 -10.40 27.32
CA PHE A 224 15.84 -10.91 27.14
C PHE A 224 16.04 -12.17 27.97
N GLN A 225 16.70 -13.17 27.39
CA GLN A 225 17.08 -14.38 28.11
C GLN A 225 18.42 -14.96 27.61
N ASN A 226 19.23 -15.48 28.54
CA ASN A 226 20.44 -16.22 28.22
C ASN A 226 20.10 -17.67 27.86
N TYR A 227 20.86 -18.23 26.93
CA TYR A 227 20.82 -19.63 26.57
C TYR A 227 22.26 -20.12 26.41
N SER A 228 22.57 -21.29 26.94
CA SER A 228 23.90 -21.89 26.81
C SER A 228 23.79 -23.39 26.57
N LEU A 229 24.60 -23.90 25.66
CA LEU A 229 24.80 -25.32 25.44
C LEU A 229 25.39 -26.02 26.67
N ALA A 230 26.06 -25.29 27.57
CA ALA A 230 26.61 -25.83 28.81
C ALA A 230 25.51 -26.17 29.83
N ASP A 231 24.32 -25.58 29.70
CA ASP A 231 23.16 -25.83 30.58
C ASP A 231 22.15 -26.80 29.95
N ALA A 232 22.57 -27.61 28.97
CA ALA A 232 21.68 -28.48 28.22
C ALA A 232 20.85 -29.43 29.11
N GLU A 233 21.37 -29.83 30.27
CA GLU A 233 20.68 -30.67 31.25
C GLU A 233 19.52 -29.97 31.96
N GLU A 234 19.51 -28.63 31.99
CA GLU A 234 18.44 -27.82 32.59
C GLU A 234 17.23 -27.63 31.63
N TYR A 235 17.41 -27.98 30.35
CA TYR A 235 16.42 -27.74 29.30
C TYR A 235 15.68 -29.00 28.87
N SER A 236 14.41 -28.82 28.55
CA SER A 236 13.57 -29.84 27.92
C SER A 236 13.55 -29.64 26.41
N PHE A 237 14.10 -30.58 25.65
CA PHE A 237 14.07 -30.54 24.18
C PHE A 237 12.84 -31.25 23.60
N LEU A 238 11.70 -31.14 24.28
CA LEU A 238 10.43 -31.75 23.87
C LEU A 238 10.10 -31.38 22.41
N GLN A 239 9.63 -32.39 21.66
CA GLN A 239 9.10 -32.20 20.33
C GLN A 239 7.58 -32.32 20.31
N VAL A 240 6.92 -31.33 19.71
CA VAL A 240 5.45 -31.29 19.62
C VAL A 240 5.03 -31.28 18.15
N PRO A 241 4.33 -32.31 17.66
CA PRO A 241 3.77 -32.28 16.31
C PRO A 241 2.77 -31.13 16.15
N ARG A 242 2.78 -30.46 15.00
CA ARG A 242 1.86 -29.35 14.72
C ARG A 242 0.40 -29.76 14.83
N GLN A 243 0.07 -30.98 14.40
CA GLN A 243 -1.29 -31.52 14.52
C GLN A 243 -1.75 -31.53 15.99
N THR A 244 -0.87 -31.91 16.92
CA THR A 244 -1.16 -31.86 18.36
C THR A 244 -1.40 -30.42 18.83
N ALA A 245 -0.57 -29.46 18.40
CA ALA A 245 -0.76 -28.05 18.73
C ALA A 245 -2.10 -27.50 18.17
N GLU A 246 -2.48 -27.92 16.97
CA GLU A 246 -3.76 -27.55 16.35
C GLU A 246 -4.96 -28.11 17.11
N THR A 247 -4.92 -29.40 17.49
CA THR A 247 -5.93 -30.01 18.37
C THR A 247 -6.03 -29.27 19.71
N ASN A 248 -4.90 -28.76 20.23
CA ASN A 248 -4.85 -27.95 21.45
C ASN A 248 -5.26 -26.48 21.25
N GLY A 249 -5.80 -26.11 20.09
CA GLY A 249 -6.40 -24.81 19.82
C GLY A 249 -5.43 -23.72 19.34
N LEU A 250 -4.28 -24.10 18.77
CA LEU A 250 -3.28 -23.16 18.22
C LEU A 250 -3.90 -22.08 17.32
N LEU A 251 -4.75 -22.48 16.37
CA LEU A 251 -5.35 -21.54 15.41
C LEU A 251 -6.29 -20.53 16.09
N THR A 252 -7.04 -20.99 17.10
CA THR A 252 -7.95 -20.13 17.88
C THR A 252 -7.17 -19.12 18.73
N ILE A 253 -6.12 -19.57 19.42
CA ILE A 253 -5.32 -18.67 20.25
C ILE A 253 -4.52 -17.69 19.40
N ASN A 254 -4.00 -18.13 18.24
CA ASN A 254 -3.26 -17.27 17.32
C ASN A 254 -4.15 -16.14 16.77
N LYS A 255 -5.38 -16.46 16.32
CA LYS A 255 -6.35 -15.45 15.88
C LYS A 255 -6.62 -14.40 16.97
N LYS A 256 -6.81 -14.85 18.22
CA LYS A 256 -6.99 -13.96 19.36
C LYS A 256 -5.76 -13.08 19.58
N TYR A 257 -4.57 -13.69 19.61
CA TYR A 257 -3.29 -13.02 19.77
C TYR A 257 -3.10 -11.91 18.73
N VAL A 258 -3.19 -12.23 17.44
CA VAL A 258 -2.98 -11.27 16.34
C VAL A 258 -3.91 -10.06 16.48
N ARG A 259 -5.20 -10.28 16.73
CA ARG A 259 -6.16 -9.18 16.93
C ARG A 259 -5.80 -8.31 18.14
N THR A 260 -5.43 -8.91 19.26
CA THR A 260 -5.07 -8.16 20.47
C THR A 260 -3.72 -7.44 20.33
N ALA A 261 -2.73 -8.06 19.68
CA ALA A 261 -1.42 -7.47 19.44
C ALA A 261 -1.51 -6.24 18.55
N HIS A 262 -2.30 -6.33 17.47
CA HIS A 262 -2.56 -5.20 16.59
C HIS A 262 -3.17 -4.01 17.35
N ARG A 263 -4.19 -4.24 18.18
CA ARG A 263 -4.76 -3.19 19.02
C ARG A 263 -3.75 -2.64 20.04
N ALA A 264 -2.96 -3.52 20.67
CA ALA A 264 -1.97 -3.13 21.67
C ALA A 264 -0.84 -2.26 21.11
N LEU A 265 -0.43 -2.52 19.87
CA LEU A 265 0.64 -1.81 19.18
C LEU A 265 0.13 -0.61 18.35
N GLY A 266 -1.19 -0.36 18.31
CA GLY A 266 -1.78 0.69 17.47
C GLY A 266 -1.67 0.40 15.97
N LEU A 267 -1.66 -0.88 15.58
CA LEU A 267 -1.42 -1.32 14.21
C LEU A 267 -2.69 -1.75 13.50
N LEU A 268 -2.81 -1.31 12.25
CA LEU A 268 -3.79 -1.82 11.29
C LEU A 268 -3.43 -3.27 10.88
N PRO A 269 -4.39 -4.13 10.49
CA PRO A 269 -4.13 -5.54 10.09
C PRO A 269 -3.05 -5.65 9.01
N GLN A 270 -2.13 -6.61 9.13
CA GLN A 270 -0.90 -6.65 8.32
C GLN A 270 -1.16 -6.75 6.81
N PRO A 271 -0.30 -6.14 5.97
CA PRO A 271 -0.13 -6.59 4.60
C PRO A 271 0.44 -8.02 4.62
N THR A 272 -0.27 -9.00 4.05
CA THR A 272 0.27 -10.37 3.97
C THR A 272 1.54 -10.38 3.14
N GLY A 273 2.62 -10.93 3.70
CA GLY A 273 3.90 -11.21 3.03
C GLY A 273 3.81 -12.28 1.94
N ARG A 274 2.79 -12.24 1.08
CA ARG A 274 2.80 -13.02 -0.17
C ARG A 274 3.83 -12.40 -1.09
N SER A 275 4.85 -13.19 -1.43
CA SER A 275 5.83 -12.79 -2.43
C SER A 275 5.13 -12.59 -3.77
N TRP A 276 5.16 -11.36 -4.28
CA TRP A 276 4.72 -10.99 -5.63
C TRP A 276 5.33 -11.88 -6.72
N ARG A 277 6.50 -12.47 -6.45
CA ARG A 277 7.24 -13.34 -7.36
C ARG A 277 6.55 -14.67 -7.62
N ASN A 278 5.78 -15.17 -6.66
CA ASN A 278 5.26 -16.54 -6.67
C ASN A 278 3.73 -16.60 -6.86
N GLN A 279 3.06 -15.47 -7.12
CA GLN A 279 1.63 -15.49 -7.42
C GLN A 279 1.37 -15.98 -8.84
N THR A 280 0.52 -17.00 -8.97
CA THR A 280 -0.06 -17.39 -10.25
C THR A 280 -0.97 -16.28 -10.75
N LEU A 281 -0.62 -15.65 -11.87
CA LEU A 281 -1.45 -14.64 -12.49
C LEU A 281 -2.66 -15.29 -13.16
N LYS A 282 -3.84 -14.72 -12.91
CA LYS A 282 -5.12 -15.17 -13.48
C LYS A 282 -5.83 -13.98 -14.13
N LYS A 283 -6.74 -14.26 -15.06
CA LYS A 283 -7.67 -13.24 -15.53
C LYS A 283 -8.49 -12.75 -14.35
N ILE A 284 -8.73 -11.46 -14.30
CA ILE A 284 -9.48 -10.78 -13.25
C ILE A 284 -10.64 -9.99 -13.85
N ASP A 285 -11.69 -9.81 -13.06
CA ASP A 285 -12.85 -9.00 -13.45
C ASP A 285 -12.54 -7.50 -13.41
N ILE A 286 -13.34 -6.72 -14.14
CA ILE A 286 -13.28 -5.26 -14.15
C ILE A 286 -14.60 -4.69 -13.64
N ALA A 287 -14.53 -3.84 -12.61
CA ALA A 287 -15.61 -2.94 -12.25
C ALA A 287 -15.39 -1.57 -12.90
N TYR A 288 -16.28 -1.14 -13.80
CA TYR A 288 -16.17 0.17 -14.45
C TYR A 288 -17.04 1.19 -13.72
N ARG A 289 -16.44 2.28 -13.21
CA ARG A 289 -17.19 3.35 -12.53
C ARG A 289 -17.17 4.65 -13.35
N HIS A 290 -18.23 5.43 -13.24
CA HIS A 290 -18.26 6.85 -13.61
C HIS A 290 -18.69 7.71 -12.41
N ASP A 291 -18.56 9.04 -12.51
CA ASP A 291 -18.88 9.95 -11.40
C ASP A 291 -20.38 10.15 -11.18
N GLY A 292 -21.19 10.04 -12.25
CA GLY A 292 -22.65 10.19 -12.20
C GLY A 292 -23.14 11.56 -12.65
N PHE A 293 -22.23 12.48 -12.97
CA PHE A 293 -22.53 13.84 -13.43
C PHE A 293 -21.99 14.08 -14.85
N SER A 294 -20.72 13.73 -15.10
CA SER A 294 -20.01 14.00 -16.34
C SER A 294 -20.64 13.31 -17.55
N ILE A 295 -21.31 12.17 -17.35
CA ILE A 295 -22.03 11.47 -18.42
C ILE A 295 -23.14 12.31 -19.04
N PHE A 296 -23.72 13.26 -18.28
CA PHE A 296 -24.78 14.15 -18.75
C PHE A 296 -24.26 15.54 -19.15
N PHE A 297 -22.97 15.84 -18.95
CA PHE A 297 -22.32 17.11 -19.31
C PHE A 297 -22.04 17.17 -20.83
N LYS A 298 -23.09 17.01 -21.64
CA LYS A 298 -23.03 16.95 -23.11
C LYS A 298 -24.13 17.82 -23.68
N LYS A 299 -23.88 18.45 -24.82
CA LYS A 299 -24.88 19.31 -25.47
C LYS A 299 -26.18 18.50 -25.73
N PRO A 300 -27.34 18.95 -25.25
CA PRO A 300 -28.61 18.25 -25.39
C PRO A 300 -29.11 18.25 -26.86
N PRO A 301 -30.06 17.35 -27.19
CA PRO A 301 -30.69 16.38 -26.30
C PRO A 301 -29.90 15.07 -26.15
N MET A 302 -29.87 14.52 -24.94
CA MET A 302 -29.58 13.12 -24.68
C MET A 302 -30.89 12.32 -24.63
N ASN A 303 -30.93 11.21 -25.37
CA ASN A 303 -32.03 10.25 -25.36
C ASN A 303 -31.52 8.86 -25.01
N ARG A 304 -32.43 7.90 -24.84
CA ARG A 304 -32.13 6.50 -24.50
C ARG A 304 -31.11 5.87 -25.44
N THR A 305 -31.26 6.07 -26.75
CA THR A 305 -30.33 5.53 -27.75
C THR A 305 -28.91 6.03 -27.52
N GLU A 306 -28.74 7.33 -27.25
CA GLU A 306 -27.42 7.90 -27.01
C GLU A 306 -26.83 7.47 -25.66
N LEU A 307 -27.65 7.36 -24.61
CA LEU A 307 -27.25 6.83 -23.31
C LEU A 307 -26.68 5.41 -23.46
N TYR A 308 -27.40 4.53 -24.15
CA TYR A 308 -27.00 3.13 -24.35
C TYR A 308 -25.72 3.03 -25.17
N ARG A 309 -25.73 3.66 -26.35
CA ARG A 309 -24.62 3.61 -27.32
C ARG A 309 -23.30 4.11 -26.73
N ARG A 310 -23.34 5.09 -25.82
CA ARG A 310 -22.12 5.65 -25.21
C ARG A 310 -21.67 4.95 -23.95
N TYR A 311 -22.60 4.62 -23.06
CA TYR A 311 -22.25 4.32 -21.67
C TYR A 311 -22.57 2.88 -21.25
N LEU A 312 -23.20 2.07 -22.11
CA LEU A 312 -23.57 0.69 -21.79
C LEU A 312 -23.13 -0.30 -22.87
N ASP A 313 -23.50 -0.06 -24.14
CA ASP A 313 -23.19 -0.94 -25.27
C ASP A 313 -21.69 -1.24 -25.45
N PRO A 314 -20.74 -0.31 -25.17
CA PRO A 314 -19.32 -0.63 -25.26
C PRO A 314 -18.83 -1.76 -24.34
N PHE A 315 -19.67 -2.24 -23.41
CA PHE A 315 -19.32 -3.29 -22.45
C PHE A 315 -19.83 -4.70 -22.82
N GLU A 316 -20.66 -4.87 -23.85
CA GLU A 316 -21.32 -6.14 -24.22
C GLU A 316 -20.34 -7.33 -24.22
N ASN A 317 -19.23 -7.21 -24.94
CA ASN A 317 -18.20 -8.25 -25.08
C ASN A 317 -16.90 -7.93 -24.32
N SER A 318 -17.02 -7.22 -23.20
CA SER A 318 -15.88 -6.85 -22.36
C SER A 318 -15.75 -7.70 -21.08
N ASN A 319 -14.57 -7.68 -20.48
CA ASN A 319 -14.24 -8.19 -19.15
C ASN A 319 -14.86 -7.35 -18.02
N VAL A 320 -15.66 -6.33 -18.33
CA VAL A 320 -16.43 -5.60 -17.33
C VAL A 320 -17.60 -6.48 -16.88
N GLY A 321 -17.55 -6.96 -15.65
CA GLY A 321 -18.65 -7.70 -15.01
C GLY A 321 -19.62 -6.79 -14.24
N THR A 322 -19.13 -5.67 -13.72
CA THR A 322 -19.91 -4.75 -12.87
C THR A 322 -19.79 -3.30 -13.32
N LEU A 323 -20.93 -2.65 -13.55
CA LEU A 323 -21.05 -1.21 -13.73
C LEU A 323 -21.32 -0.55 -12.37
N VAL A 324 -20.43 0.34 -11.97
CA VAL A 324 -20.54 1.10 -10.72
C VAL A 324 -21.09 2.48 -11.06
N TRP A 325 -22.42 2.58 -11.05
CA TRP A 325 -23.16 3.69 -11.64
C TRP A 325 -23.34 4.84 -10.66
N GLY A 326 -22.66 5.96 -10.90
CA GLY A 326 -22.80 7.15 -10.06
C GLY A 326 -24.19 7.77 -10.14
N VAL A 327 -24.78 8.09 -8.99
CA VAL A 327 -26.14 8.68 -8.93
C VAL A 327 -26.16 10.22 -8.88
N GLY A 328 -24.99 10.86 -8.85
CA GLY A 328 -24.83 12.32 -8.80
C GLY A 328 -23.93 12.79 -7.64
N PRO A 329 -23.68 14.10 -7.56
CA PRO A 329 -22.78 14.69 -6.57
C PRO A 329 -23.45 14.78 -5.19
N GLY A 330 -23.25 13.73 -4.37
CA GLY A 330 -23.43 13.69 -2.91
C GLY A 330 -24.84 13.92 -2.34
N SER A 331 -25.43 15.09 -2.57
CA SER A 331 -26.69 15.57 -1.99
C SER A 331 -27.70 16.08 -3.02
N VAL A 332 -27.29 16.17 -4.29
CA VAL A 332 -28.18 16.34 -5.45
C VAL A 332 -27.87 15.27 -6.50
N PHE A 333 -28.86 14.89 -7.30
CA PHE A 333 -28.83 13.64 -8.03
C PHE A 333 -29.09 13.80 -9.54
N CYS A 334 -28.57 12.88 -10.33
CA CYS A 334 -28.72 12.85 -11.78
C CYS A 334 -29.50 11.61 -12.24
N TYR A 335 -30.55 11.27 -11.49
CA TYR A 335 -31.52 10.22 -11.84
C TYR A 335 -32.92 10.64 -11.39
N GLU A 336 -33.91 9.83 -11.72
CA GLU A 336 -35.34 9.97 -11.44
C GLU A 336 -35.72 9.82 -9.95
N THR A 337 -34.97 10.47 -9.05
CA THR A 337 -35.23 10.44 -7.60
C THR A 337 -36.56 11.10 -7.23
N LYS A 338 -37.23 10.53 -6.22
CA LYS A 338 -38.42 11.07 -5.54
C LYS A 338 -38.14 11.43 -4.08
N VAL A 339 -37.07 10.88 -3.49
CA VAL A 339 -36.66 11.16 -2.11
C VAL A 339 -35.59 12.25 -1.99
N GLY A 340 -34.79 12.46 -3.04
CA GLY A 340 -33.75 13.49 -3.12
C GLY A 340 -34.12 14.63 -4.07
N GLU A 341 -33.13 15.47 -4.37
CA GLU A 341 -33.28 16.59 -5.32
C GLU A 341 -32.56 16.29 -6.63
N ILE A 342 -33.24 16.47 -7.76
CA ILE A 342 -32.63 16.37 -9.08
C ILE A 342 -31.77 17.63 -9.31
N PHE A 343 -30.54 17.44 -9.78
CA PHE A 343 -29.62 18.53 -10.07
C PHE A 343 -30.28 19.57 -10.99
N GLY A 344 -30.21 20.84 -10.59
CA GLY A 344 -30.75 21.98 -11.33
C GLY A 344 -32.26 22.22 -11.17
N GLU A 345 -32.99 21.28 -10.56
CA GLU A 345 -34.40 21.45 -10.25
C GLU A 345 -34.59 22.50 -9.15
N GLY A 346 -35.65 23.31 -9.24
CA GLY A 346 -35.93 24.39 -8.28
C GLY A 346 -35.02 25.62 -8.36
N LEU A 347 -33.98 25.64 -9.20
CA LEU A 347 -33.14 26.84 -9.38
C LEU A 347 -33.90 27.96 -10.08
N THR A 348 -33.80 29.16 -9.53
CA THR A 348 -34.31 30.41 -10.13
C THR A 348 -33.50 30.81 -11.37
N GLU A 349 -34.07 31.63 -12.26
CA GLU A 349 -33.35 32.14 -13.43
C GLU A 349 -32.01 32.82 -13.11
N PRO A 350 -31.91 33.70 -12.09
CA PRO A 350 -30.62 34.23 -11.65
C PRO A 350 -29.62 33.14 -11.26
N GLN A 351 -30.03 32.12 -10.50
CA GLN A 351 -29.17 31.02 -10.08
C GLN A 351 -28.72 30.14 -11.26
N ARG A 352 -29.61 29.85 -12.21
CA ARG A 352 -29.27 29.12 -13.45
C ARG A 352 -28.23 29.84 -14.29
N ARG A 353 -28.24 31.18 -14.30
CA ARG A 353 -27.23 32.00 -15.00
C ARG A 353 -25.85 31.94 -14.36
N MET A 354 -25.73 31.54 -13.09
CA MET A 354 -24.43 31.34 -12.43
C MET A 354 -23.70 30.07 -12.94
N LEU A 355 -24.44 29.12 -13.50
CA LEU A 355 -23.92 27.82 -13.92
C LEU A 355 -23.12 27.89 -15.22
N ARG A 356 -22.20 26.94 -15.42
CA ARG A 356 -21.54 26.77 -16.72
C ARG A 356 -22.56 26.23 -17.74
N PRO A 357 -22.37 26.48 -19.05
CA PRO A 357 -23.25 25.92 -20.07
C PRO A 357 -23.44 24.41 -19.95
N GLY A 358 -22.38 23.65 -19.70
CA GLY A 358 -22.47 22.20 -19.55
C GLY A 358 -23.18 21.74 -18.28
N ASP A 359 -23.15 22.52 -17.20
CA ASP A 359 -23.94 22.19 -16.00
C ASP A 359 -25.43 22.31 -16.31
N ARG A 360 -25.85 23.36 -17.04
CA ARG A 360 -27.25 23.49 -17.46
C ARG A 360 -27.70 22.31 -18.34
N TRP A 361 -26.82 21.84 -19.22
CA TRP A 361 -27.09 20.67 -20.04
C TRP A 361 -27.30 19.38 -19.24
N VAL A 362 -26.65 19.22 -18.09
CA VAL A 362 -26.88 18.06 -17.22
C VAL A 362 -28.35 17.98 -16.82
N HIS A 363 -28.91 19.08 -16.31
CA HIS A 363 -30.32 19.14 -15.95
C HIS A 363 -31.23 18.85 -17.15
N GLU A 364 -30.97 19.49 -18.29
CA GLU A 364 -31.78 19.29 -19.50
C GLU A 364 -31.77 17.83 -19.99
N ASN A 365 -30.62 17.18 -19.96
CA ASN A 365 -30.46 15.78 -20.37
C ASN A 365 -31.13 14.81 -19.40
N VAL A 366 -30.94 14.99 -18.08
CA VAL A 366 -31.59 14.14 -17.06
C VAL A 366 -33.11 14.25 -17.18
N MET A 367 -33.64 15.48 -17.24
CA MET A 367 -35.08 15.70 -17.40
C MET A 367 -35.61 15.22 -18.76
N GLY A 368 -34.78 15.28 -19.81
CA GLY A 368 -35.09 14.70 -21.12
C GLY A 368 -35.32 13.19 -21.05
N LEU A 369 -34.42 12.46 -20.41
CA LEU A 369 -34.53 11.01 -20.21
C LEU A 369 -35.71 10.63 -19.32
N ILE A 370 -36.02 11.43 -18.30
CA ILE A 370 -37.22 11.25 -17.45
C ILE A 370 -38.49 11.40 -18.29
N ARG A 371 -38.57 12.43 -19.15
CA ARG A 371 -39.72 12.66 -20.03
C ARG A 371 -39.87 11.59 -21.13
N GLU A 372 -38.77 11.04 -21.63
CA GLU A 372 -38.79 9.92 -22.59
C GLU A 372 -39.36 8.63 -21.96
N GLY A 373 -39.25 8.49 -20.63
CA GLY A 373 -39.87 7.41 -19.84
C GLY A 373 -38.83 6.57 -19.10
N GLY A 374 -39.00 6.45 -17.79
CA GLY A 374 -38.17 5.63 -16.90
C GLY A 374 -37.02 6.39 -16.22
N GLY A 375 -36.36 7.30 -16.94
CA GLY A 375 -35.24 8.10 -16.40
C GLY A 375 -33.89 7.37 -16.44
N PRO A 376 -32.79 8.09 -16.13
CA PRO A 376 -31.43 7.58 -16.33
C PRO A 376 -31.12 6.26 -15.62
N MET A 377 -31.58 6.04 -14.39
CA MET A 377 -31.21 4.86 -13.60
C MET A 377 -31.94 3.62 -14.09
N GLN A 378 -33.26 3.66 -14.26
CA GLN A 378 -34.05 2.54 -14.80
C GLN A 378 -33.60 2.15 -16.20
N MET A 379 -33.32 3.13 -17.07
CA MET A 379 -32.77 2.87 -18.40
C MET A 379 -31.42 2.16 -18.33
N ALA A 380 -30.52 2.63 -17.45
CA ALA A 380 -29.20 2.03 -17.28
C ALA A 380 -29.28 0.58 -16.75
N VAL A 381 -30.13 0.33 -15.74
CA VAL A 381 -30.39 -1.01 -15.19
C VAL A 381 -30.92 -1.94 -16.27
N ALA A 382 -31.97 -1.54 -16.99
CA ALA A 382 -32.61 -2.37 -17.99
C ALA A 382 -31.61 -2.78 -19.09
N ARG A 383 -30.78 -1.85 -19.56
CA ARG A 383 -29.79 -2.16 -20.58
C ARG A 383 -28.60 -2.95 -20.04
N ALA A 384 -28.13 -2.68 -18.82
CA ALA A 384 -27.09 -3.50 -18.19
C ALA A 384 -27.53 -4.97 -18.08
N HIS A 385 -28.77 -5.23 -17.67
CA HIS A 385 -29.34 -6.58 -17.61
C HIS A 385 -29.46 -7.24 -18.98
N GLN A 386 -29.86 -6.50 -20.02
CA GLN A 386 -29.86 -7.00 -21.41
C GLN A 386 -28.46 -7.43 -21.89
N LEU A 387 -27.41 -6.74 -21.42
CA LEU A 387 -26.01 -7.03 -21.72
C LEU A 387 -25.40 -8.11 -20.80
N GLY A 388 -26.19 -8.69 -19.88
CA GLY A 388 -25.72 -9.66 -18.90
C GLY A 388 -24.74 -9.07 -17.87
N LYS A 389 -24.82 -7.77 -17.59
CA LYS A 389 -23.94 -7.05 -16.65
C LYS A 389 -24.69 -6.72 -15.36
N LYS A 390 -23.96 -6.74 -14.24
CA LYS A 390 -24.46 -6.20 -12.96
C LYS A 390 -24.34 -4.68 -12.97
N LEU A 391 -25.31 -3.99 -12.36
CA LEU A 391 -25.23 -2.55 -12.11
C LEU A 391 -25.48 -2.26 -10.63
N ILE A 392 -24.48 -1.71 -9.96
CA ILE A 392 -24.61 -1.24 -8.57
C ILE A 392 -24.65 0.29 -8.52
N ALA A 393 -25.57 0.83 -7.73
CA ALA A 393 -25.75 2.27 -7.58
C ALA A 393 -24.71 2.84 -6.61
N ARG A 394 -23.90 3.79 -7.08
CA ARG A 394 -22.81 4.38 -6.33
C ARG A 394 -23.21 5.75 -5.79
N LEU A 395 -23.11 5.90 -4.46
CA LEU A 395 -23.32 7.17 -3.77
C LEU A 395 -22.00 7.71 -3.19
N GLU A 396 -21.76 9.00 -3.40
CA GLU A 396 -20.71 9.74 -2.71
C GLU A 396 -21.17 10.10 -1.29
N MET A 397 -20.47 9.56 -0.30
CA MET A 397 -21.02 9.53 1.05
C MET A 397 -21.01 10.91 1.72
N ASN A 398 -20.13 11.84 1.33
CA ASN A 398 -20.09 13.18 1.94
C ASN A 398 -19.72 14.33 1.01
N HIS A 399 -19.97 14.20 -0.29
CA HIS A 399 -19.61 15.24 -1.26
C HIS A 399 -20.52 16.47 -1.13
N GLU A 400 -19.97 17.58 -0.63
CA GLU A 400 -20.64 18.87 -0.51
C GLU A 400 -19.69 20.00 -0.92
N TYR A 401 -20.19 20.99 -1.66
CA TYR A 401 -19.37 22.10 -2.17
C TYR A 401 -19.54 23.36 -1.34
N GLY A 402 -18.42 23.86 -0.80
CA GLY A 402 -18.36 25.10 -0.04
C GLY A 402 -17.64 26.24 -0.78
N PRO A 403 -17.57 27.43 -0.17
CA PRO A 403 -18.23 27.81 1.08
C PRO A 403 -19.75 28.00 0.94
N ALA A 404 -20.49 27.94 2.05
CA ALA A 404 -21.93 28.17 2.09
C ALA A 404 -22.28 29.65 1.91
N LYS A 405 -22.32 30.10 0.65
CA LYS A 405 -22.64 31.48 0.27
C LYS A 405 -23.53 31.49 -0.97
N ASP A 406 -24.49 32.40 -1.01
CA ASP A 406 -25.47 32.48 -2.10
C ASP A 406 -24.87 32.98 -3.42
N ASP A 407 -23.70 33.62 -3.38
CA ASP A 407 -22.91 34.01 -4.56
C ASP A 407 -21.97 32.89 -5.05
N ASN A 408 -21.86 31.78 -4.32
CA ASN A 408 -21.07 30.62 -4.73
C ASN A 408 -21.93 29.65 -5.55
N TRP A 409 -21.72 29.63 -6.87
CA TRP A 409 -22.50 28.78 -7.78
C TRP A 409 -22.42 27.28 -7.44
N MET A 410 -21.30 26.79 -6.89
CA MET A 410 -21.17 25.38 -6.50
C MET A 410 -22.07 25.06 -5.30
N TRP A 411 -22.12 25.95 -4.30
CA TRP A 411 -23.04 25.83 -3.16
C TRP A 411 -24.50 25.87 -3.61
N VAL A 412 -24.83 26.80 -4.51
CA VAL A 412 -26.19 26.97 -5.02
C VAL A 412 -26.68 25.72 -5.74
N ALA A 413 -25.86 25.12 -6.60
CA ALA A 413 -26.31 24.06 -7.51
C ALA A 413 -25.96 22.62 -7.10
N PHE A 414 -24.91 22.42 -6.31
CA PHE A 414 -24.39 21.07 -5.97
C PHE A 414 -24.62 20.66 -4.52
N VAL A 415 -25.37 21.45 -3.74
CA VAL A 415 -25.69 21.14 -2.35
C VAL A 415 -27.20 21.08 -2.16
N GLY A 416 -27.69 19.95 -1.65
CA GLY A 416 -29.12 19.68 -1.47
C GLY A 416 -29.73 20.37 -0.25
N SER A 417 -31.07 20.39 -0.17
CA SER A 417 -31.78 21.11 0.89
C SER A 417 -31.54 20.61 2.31
N LEU A 418 -31.30 19.32 2.54
CA LEU A 418 -30.96 18.79 3.88
C LEU A 418 -29.80 19.60 4.47
N ASN A 419 -28.72 19.75 3.70
CA ASN A 419 -27.55 20.48 4.13
C ASN A 419 -27.85 21.98 4.31
N LYS A 420 -28.53 22.60 3.33
CA LYS A 420 -28.83 24.04 3.35
C LYS A 420 -29.69 24.44 4.54
N LYS A 421 -30.74 23.65 4.85
CA LYS A 421 -31.73 23.93 5.89
C LYS A 421 -31.25 23.55 7.30
N HIS A 422 -30.32 22.60 7.41
CA HIS A 422 -29.83 22.08 8.69
C HIS A 422 -28.33 22.31 8.87
N PRO A 423 -27.88 23.55 9.10
CA PRO A 423 -26.48 23.84 9.39
C PRO A 423 -25.94 23.11 10.63
N GLU A 424 -26.82 22.73 11.57
CA GLU A 424 -26.50 21.93 12.76
C GLU A 424 -26.00 20.51 12.42
N TYR A 425 -26.32 19.99 11.24
CA TYR A 425 -25.84 18.68 10.77
C TYR A 425 -24.44 18.72 10.15
N ARG A 426 -23.78 19.89 10.09
CA ARG A 426 -22.47 20.05 9.45
C ARG A 426 -21.33 19.81 10.43
N ILE A 427 -20.17 19.44 9.89
CA ILE A 427 -18.92 19.34 10.64
C ILE A 427 -18.37 20.74 10.91
N GLY A 428 -18.49 21.19 12.16
CA GLY A 428 -17.97 22.48 12.59
C GLY A 428 -18.56 23.65 11.77
N ARG A 429 -17.70 24.47 11.17
CA ARG A 429 -18.11 25.58 10.28
C ARG A 429 -18.02 25.22 8.79
N GLY A 430 -17.75 23.96 8.47
CA GLY A 430 -17.66 23.48 7.08
C GLY A 430 -19.03 23.24 6.45
N VAL A 431 -19.03 22.64 5.27
CA VAL A 431 -20.26 22.21 4.55
C VAL A 431 -20.46 20.71 4.55
N LEU A 432 -19.46 19.91 4.93
CA LEU A 432 -19.59 18.45 4.99
C LEU A 432 -20.53 18.05 6.13
N LEU A 433 -21.35 17.02 5.91
CA LEU A 433 -22.31 16.53 6.91
C LEU A 433 -21.59 15.65 7.95
N ASP A 434 -22.06 15.72 9.20
CA ASP A 434 -21.55 14.94 10.33
C ASP A 434 -22.43 13.71 10.55
N TYR A 435 -21.84 12.53 10.32
CA TYR A 435 -22.52 11.24 10.42
C TYR A 435 -22.94 10.88 11.84
N LYS A 436 -22.59 11.67 12.87
CA LYS A 436 -23.15 11.47 14.22
C LYS A 436 -24.67 11.66 14.26
N HIS A 437 -25.22 12.52 13.38
CA HIS A 437 -26.66 12.78 13.28
C HIS A 437 -27.36 11.62 12.57
N GLN A 438 -28.45 11.12 13.16
CA GLN A 438 -29.24 10.02 12.59
C GLN A 438 -29.88 10.45 11.26
N GLU A 439 -30.30 11.71 11.17
CA GLU A 439 -30.97 12.31 10.00
C GLU A 439 -30.07 12.31 8.76
N VAL A 440 -28.76 12.53 8.95
CA VAL A 440 -27.76 12.42 7.88
C VAL A 440 -27.69 10.98 7.36
N ARG A 441 -27.66 10.01 8.28
CA ARG A 441 -27.61 8.58 7.94
C ARG A 441 -28.90 8.11 7.27
N ASP A 442 -30.05 8.53 7.77
CA ASP A 442 -31.36 8.18 7.25
C ASP A 442 -31.56 8.70 5.83
N PHE A 443 -31.13 9.93 5.55
CA PHE A 443 -31.16 10.50 4.21
C PHE A 443 -30.33 9.65 3.22
N LYS A 444 -29.09 9.30 3.60
CA LYS A 444 -28.24 8.45 2.75
C LYS A 444 -28.85 7.07 2.54
N LEU A 445 -29.43 6.48 3.59
CA LEU A 445 -30.11 5.18 3.51
C LEU A 445 -31.35 5.23 2.59
N ALA A 446 -32.13 6.31 2.62
CA ALA A 446 -33.30 6.49 1.77
C ALA A 446 -32.94 6.56 0.28
N ILE A 447 -31.88 7.32 -0.05
CA ILE A 447 -31.34 7.39 -1.42
C ILE A 447 -30.89 6.01 -1.90
N LEU A 448 -30.09 5.30 -1.09
CA LEU A 448 -29.62 3.96 -1.42
C LEU A 448 -30.78 2.99 -1.65
N ARG A 449 -31.82 3.03 -0.79
CA ARG A 449 -33.02 2.20 -0.92
C ARG A 449 -33.76 2.48 -2.23
N GLU A 450 -33.93 3.75 -2.59
CA GLU A 450 -34.61 4.12 -3.83
C GLU A 450 -33.89 3.55 -5.06
N THR A 451 -32.56 3.60 -5.09
CA THR A 451 -31.79 3.09 -6.24
C THR A 451 -31.98 1.58 -6.46
N VAL A 452 -32.09 0.78 -5.39
CA VAL A 452 -32.36 -0.67 -5.52
C VAL A 452 -33.82 -0.98 -5.81
N GLN A 453 -34.75 -0.09 -5.42
CA GLN A 453 -36.16 -0.16 -5.84
C GLN A 453 -36.33 0.16 -7.33
N LEU A 454 -35.43 0.98 -7.91
CA LEU A 454 -35.33 1.22 -9.35
C LEU A 454 -34.62 0.07 -10.11
N GLY A 455 -34.23 -0.99 -9.41
CA GLY A 455 -33.77 -2.25 -10.02
C GLY A 455 -32.26 -2.52 -9.93
N ALA A 456 -31.46 -1.61 -9.36
CA ALA A 456 -30.02 -1.84 -9.18
C ALA A 456 -29.73 -3.17 -8.46
N ASP A 457 -28.66 -3.85 -8.83
CA ASP A 457 -28.26 -5.14 -8.26
C ASP A 457 -27.58 -5.03 -6.89
N GLY A 458 -27.47 -3.80 -6.39
CA GLY A 458 -26.76 -3.47 -5.17
C GLY A 458 -26.39 -2.00 -5.11
N VAL A 459 -25.60 -1.64 -4.10
CA VAL A 459 -25.10 -0.28 -3.89
C VAL A 459 -23.60 -0.25 -3.61
N SER A 460 -22.98 0.90 -3.87
CA SER A 460 -21.58 1.18 -3.58
C SER A 460 -21.45 2.44 -2.73
N LEU A 461 -20.96 2.29 -1.50
CA LEU A 461 -20.70 3.41 -0.58
C LEU A 461 -19.31 3.97 -0.86
N ASP A 462 -19.22 5.17 -1.45
CA ASP A 462 -17.95 5.79 -1.77
C ASP A 462 -17.45 6.72 -0.66
N PHE A 463 -16.64 6.16 0.24
CA PHE A 463 -16.00 6.86 1.36
C PHE A 463 -14.65 7.50 0.98
N ALA A 464 -14.20 7.39 -0.27
CA ALA A 464 -12.94 7.98 -0.72
C ALA A 464 -13.13 9.37 -1.36
N VAL A 465 -14.35 9.90 -1.39
CA VAL A 465 -14.71 11.17 -2.02
C VAL A 465 -15.23 12.12 -0.93
N TYR A 466 -14.51 13.24 -0.75
CA TYR A 466 -14.73 14.29 0.27
C TYR A 466 -14.82 13.82 1.75
N PRO A 467 -13.85 13.05 2.27
CA PRO A 467 -13.69 12.95 3.72
C PRO A 467 -13.38 14.34 4.34
N PRO A 468 -13.64 14.58 5.64
CA PRO A 468 -14.08 13.63 6.68
C PRO A 468 -15.60 13.37 6.74
N PHE A 469 -16.01 12.39 7.57
CA PHE A 469 -17.41 12.02 7.85
C PHE A 469 -17.90 12.46 9.23
N PHE A 470 -16.98 12.85 10.12
CA PHE A 470 -17.27 13.23 11.50
C PHE A 470 -16.37 14.39 11.93
N ALA A 471 -16.82 15.21 12.89
CA ALA A 471 -15.94 16.14 13.59
C ALA A 471 -14.86 15.42 14.41
N LYS A 472 -15.23 14.28 15.01
CA LYS A 472 -14.35 13.32 15.67
C LYS A 472 -14.70 11.93 15.15
N ALA A 473 -13.75 11.25 14.54
CA ALA A 473 -13.96 9.94 13.95
C ALA A 473 -14.61 8.96 14.93
N ASP A 474 -15.69 8.32 14.50
CA ASP A 474 -16.39 7.28 15.26
C ASP A 474 -16.61 6.03 14.39
N PRO A 475 -15.69 5.05 14.45
CA PRO A 475 -15.83 3.79 13.74
C PRO A 475 -17.07 2.99 14.14
N GLY A 476 -17.58 3.15 15.37
CA GLY A 476 -18.75 2.45 15.86
C GLY A 476 -20.03 2.91 15.15
N ILE A 477 -20.22 4.23 15.05
CA ILE A 477 -21.39 4.82 14.35
C ILE A 477 -21.37 4.46 12.87
N MET A 478 -20.22 4.60 12.20
CA MET A 478 -20.14 4.25 10.78
C MET A 478 -20.35 2.76 10.54
N THR A 479 -19.82 1.89 11.41
CA THR A 479 -20.07 0.45 11.30
C THR A 479 -21.53 0.12 11.49
N GLN A 480 -22.22 0.79 12.42
CA GLN A 480 -23.66 0.60 12.58
C GLN A 480 -24.42 1.05 11.32
N PHE A 481 -24.05 2.19 10.73
CA PHE A 481 -24.63 2.62 9.45
C PHE A 481 -24.46 1.58 8.34
N VAL A 482 -23.27 0.97 8.22
CA VAL A 482 -23.03 -0.11 7.24
C VAL A 482 -23.91 -1.34 7.52
N ARG A 483 -24.16 -1.69 8.79
CA ARG A 483 -25.14 -2.74 9.14
C ARG A 483 -26.56 -2.36 8.73
N ASP A 484 -26.96 -1.11 8.92
CA ASP A 484 -28.29 -0.64 8.54
C ASP A 484 -28.49 -0.69 7.01
N VAL A 485 -27.45 -0.36 6.24
CA VAL A 485 -27.45 -0.53 4.77
C VAL A 485 -27.57 -2.01 4.39
N ARG A 486 -26.78 -2.90 4.99
CA ARG A 486 -26.86 -4.36 4.75
C ARG A 486 -28.26 -4.90 5.04
N ALA A 487 -28.85 -4.53 6.18
CA ALA A 487 -30.20 -4.92 6.56
C ALA A 487 -31.26 -4.42 5.59
N MET A 488 -31.13 -3.17 5.09
CA MET A 488 -31.98 -2.63 4.04
C MET A 488 -31.90 -3.45 2.76
N LEU A 489 -30.69 -3.77 2.30
CA LEU A 489 -30.48 -4.56 1.09
C LEU A 489 -31.04 -5.98 1.25
N ASP A 490 -30.90 -6.60 2.42
CA ASP A 490 -31.48 -7.93 2.67
C ASP A 490 -33.01 -7.88 2.64
N GLN A 491 -33.60 -6.80 3.14
CA GLN A 491 -35.06 -6.59 3.08
C GLN A 491 -35.54 -6.42 1.64
N GLU A 492 -34.93 -5.55 0.85
CA GLU A 492 -35.32 -5.33 -0.54
C GLU A 492 -34.98 -6.56 -1.42
N GLY A 493 -33.86 -7.23 -1.15
CA GLY A 493 -33.46 -8.47 -1.80
C GLY A 493 -34.45 -9.62 -1.57
N ARG A 494 -34.96 -9.78 -0.34
CA ARG A 494 -36.03 -10.75 -0.05
C ARG A 494 -37.30 -10.49 -0.87
N LYS A 495 -37.69 -9.23 -1.07
CA LYS A 495 -38.86 -8.88 -1.90
C LYS A 495 -38.63 -9.26 -3.38
N ARG A 496 -37.39 -9.15 -3.86
CA ARG A 496 -37.00 -9.47 -5.24
C ARG A 496 -36.58 -10.94 -5.45
N GLY A 497 -36.46 -11.73 -4.37
CA GLY A 497 -35.93 -13.09 -4.45
C GLY A 497 -34.46 -13.17 -4.88
N GLN A 498 -33.67 -12.13 -4.62
CA GLN A 498 -32.25 -12.06 -5.00
C GLN A 498 -31.38 -11.47 -3.90
N HIS A 499 -30.10 -11.84 -3.88
CA HIS A 499 -29.09 -11.12 -3.10
C HIS A 499 -28.81 -9.77 -3.77
N LEU A 500 -28.65 -8.71 -2.96
CA LEU A 500 -28.23 -7.39 -3.42
C LEU A 500 -26.85 -7.08 -2.87
N ASP A 501 -25.92 -6.73 -3.75
CA ASP A 501 -24.50 -6.55 -3.40
C ASP A 501 -24.29 -5.23 -2.63
N LEU A 502 -23.53 -5.28 -1.53
CA LEU A 502 -23.02 -4.09 -0.83
C LEU A 502 -21.53 -3.94 -1.10
N ALA A 503 -21.17 -2.98 -1.93
CA ALA A 503 -19.78 -2.60 -2.16
C ALA A 503 -19.40 -1.37 -1.33
N VAL A 504 -18.12 -1.28 -0.95
CA VAL A 504 -17.56 -0.07 -0.33
C VAL A 504 -16.27 0.35 -1.02
N ARG A 505 -16.10 1.65 -1.25
CA ARG A 505 -14.85 2.23 -1.73
C ARG A 505 -14.22 3.03 -0.60
N VAL A 506 -13.01 2.64 -0.19
CA VAL A 506 -12.35 3.19 1.00
C VAL A 506 -10.90 3.60 0.71
N PRO A 507 -10.38 4.63 1.39
CA PRO A 507 -8.95 4.93 1.39
C PRO A 507 -8.11 3.73 1.83
N SER A 508 -6.99 3.50 1.14
CA SER A 508 -6.04 2.42 1.44
C SER A 508 -5.26 2.67 2.73
N VAL A 509 -5.17 3.93 3.14
CA VAL A 509 -4.48 4.41 4.34
C VAL A 509 -5.41 5.28 5.19
N ASP A 510 -5.09 5.43 6.47
CA ASP A 510 -5.74 6.37 7.41
C ASP A 510 -7.27 6.19 7.52
N TRP A 511 -7.79 5.00 7.24
CA TRP A 511 -9.23 4.71 7.19
C TRP A 511 -9.88 4.75 8.58
N LEU A 512 -9.19 4.30 9.64
CA LEU A 512 -9.68 4.46 11.03
C LEU A 512 -9.81 5.91 11.45
N GLU A 513 -8.89 6.78 11.02
CA GLU A 513 -8.93 8.21 11.32
C GLU A 513 -10.11 8.92 10.67
N LEU A 514 -10.75 8.29 9.67
CA LEU A 514 -11.98 8.75 9.06
C LEU A 514 -13.24 8.14 9.71
N GLY A 515 -13.08 7.26 10.70
CA GLY A 515 -14.17 6.52 11.30
C GLY A 515 -14.66 5.36 10.43
N LEU A 516 -13.83 4.84 9.52
CA LEU A 516 -14.18 3.65 8.72
C LEU A 516 -13.55 2.44 9.41
N ASP A 517 -14.26 1.31 9.54
CA ASP A 517 -13.70 0.05 10.08
C ASP A 517 -13.91 -1.10 9.09
N TRP A 518 -13.32 -0.94 7.90
CA TRP A 518 -13.47 -1.94 6.85
C TRP A 518 -13.04 -3.36 7.27
N PRO A 519 -12.04 -3.59 8.16
CA PRO A 519 -11.75 -4.93 8.63
C PRO A 519 -12.93 -5.55 9.37
N ALA A 520 -13.59 -4.80 10.27
CA ALA A 520 -14.79 -5.28 10.95
C ALA A 520 -15.89 -5.61 9.94
N TRP A 521 -16.11 -4.75 8.94
CA TRP A 521 -17.15 -4.97 7.92
C TRP A 521 -16.90 -6.23 7.10
N MET A 522 -15.64 -6.54 6.79
CA MET A 522 -15.26 -7.78 6.10
C MET A 522 -15.40 -9.02 6.99
N GLU A 523 -14.97 -8.95 8.26
CA GLU A 523 -15.06 -10.08 9.21
C GLU A 523 -16.51 -10.43 9.54
N GLU A 524 -17.36 -9.42 9.73
CA GLU A 524 -18.80 -9.58 9.95
C GLU A 524 -19.57 -9.92 8.66
N ARG A 525 -18.89 -9.94 7.50
CA ARG A 525 -19.49 -10.15 6.17
C ARG A 525 -20.65 -9.19 5.89
N LEU A 526 -20.50 -7.93 6.30
CA LEU A 526 -21.47 -6.88 6.00
C LEU A 526 -21.39 -6.45 4.54
N ILE A 527 -20.24 -6.62 3.90
CA ILE A 527 -19.99 -6.17 2.52
C ILE A 527 -19.69 -7.38 1.62
N ASP A 528 -20.00 -7.24 0.34
CA ASP A 528 -19.77 -8.26 -0.69
C ASP A 528 -18.56 -7.94 -1.57
N LEU A 529 -18.14 -6.67 -1.61
CA LEU A 529 -17.05 -6.19 -2.46
C LEU A 529 -16.37 -4.95 -1.86
N ILE A 530 -15.04 -4.86 -1.98
CA ILE A 530 -14.29 -3.69 -1.51
C ILE A 530 -13.36 -3.12 -2.58
N PHE A 531 -13.39 -1.79 -2.74
CA PHE A 531 -12.56 -1.01 -3.66
C PHE A 531 -11.55 -0.15 -2.89
N PRO A 532 -10.36 -0.65 -2.54
CA PRO A 532 -9.34 0.18 -1.93
C PRO A 532 -8.76 1.18 -2.95
N THR A 533 -8.64 2.44 -2.55
CA THR A 533 -8.21 3.56 -3.41
C THR A 533 -7.38 4.58 -2.62
N HIS A 534 -6.82 5.59 -3.28
CA HIS A 534 -6.11 6.70 -2.64
C HIS A 534 -7.00 7.48 -1.65
N ARG A 535 -6.40 8.01 -0.57
CA ARG A 535 -7.06 8.95 0.36
C ARG A 535 -7.22 10.32 -0.28
N ARG A 536 -6.14 10.86 -0.85
CA ARG A 536 -6.19 12.06 -1.69
C ARG A 536 -5.64 11.70 -3.05
N PHE A 537 -6.22 12.33 -4.07
CA PHE A 537 -5.62 12.32 -5.39
C PHE A 537 -4.23 12.98 -5.32
N PRO A 538 -3.43 12.87 -6.38
CA PRO A 538 -2.06 12.30 -6.52
C PRO A 538 -1.18 11.92 -5.29
N ASP A 539 -1.64 11.19 -4.25
CA ASP A 539 -0.70 10.84 -3.17
C ASP A 539 0.40 9.84 -3.62
N TYR A 540 -0.01 8.72 -4.25
CA TYR A 540 0.88 7.62 -4.63
C TYR A 540 0.46 6.96 -5.95
N PHE A 541 1.43 6.52 -6.76
CA PHE A 541 1.28 5.65 -7.90
C PHE A 541 1.13 4.19 -7.46
N ASP A 542 1.95 3.74 -6.51
CA ASP A 542 1.89 2.39 -5.95
C ASP A 542 0.94 2.36 -4.74
N ASN A 543 -0.36 2.26 -5.02
CA ASN A 543 -1.35 2.13 -3.98
C ASN A 543 -1.25 0.74 -3.30
N ARG A 544 -0.70 0.68 -2.08
CA ARG A 544 -0.48 -0.58 -1.35
C ARG A 544 -1.81 -1.15 -0.86
N VAL A 545 -2.16 -2.36 -1.30
CA VAL A 545 -3.46 -3.00 -1.04
C VAL A 545 -3.36 -4.37 -0.38
N GLU A 546 -2.16 -4.81 -0.02
CA GLU A 546 -1.92 -6.17 0.47
C GLU A 546 -2.71 -6.51 1.74
N GLN A 547 -3.01 -5.52 2.59
CA GLN A 547 -3.84 -5.72 3.78
C GLN A 547 -5.31 -6.04 3.44
N PHE A 548 -5.82 -5.45 2.36
CA PHE A 548 -7.16 -5.74 1.86
C PHE A 548 -7.18 -7.13 1.23
N ILE A 549 -6.18 -7.47 0.41
CA ILE A 549 -6.06 -8.81 -0.18
C ILE A 549 -6.00 -9.90 0.91
N ALA A 550 -5.21 -9.66 1.94
CA ALA A 550 -5.11 -10.55 3.10
C ALA A 550 -6.47 -10.81 3.77
N ALA A 551 -7.25 -9.75 3.97
CA ALA A 551 -8.59 -9.85 4.54
C ALA A 551 -9.55 -10.56 3.58
N GLY A 552 -9.54 -10.22 2.30
CA GLY A 552 -10.40 -10.85 1.29
C GLY A 552 -10.17 -12.35 1.16
N LEU A 553 -8.91 -12.79 1.21
CA LEU A 553 -8.58 -14.23 1.24
C LEU A 553 -9.11 -14.95 2.48
N ARG A 554 -9.17 -14.25 3.62
CA ARG A 554 -9.64 -14.81 4.89
C ARG A 554 -11.16 -14.87 4.98
N THR A 555 -11.85 -13.86 4.45
CA THR A 555 -13.31 -13.71 4.57
C THR A 555 -14.06 -14.25 3.36
N GLY A 556 -13.37 -14.42 2.23
CA GLY A 556 -13.96 -14.77 0.93
C GLY A 556 -14.43 -13.57 0.12
N ILE A 557 -14.28 -12.34 0.65
CA ILE A 557 -14.77 -11.11 0.00
C ILE A 557 -13.76 -10.66 -1.08
N PRO A 558 -14.18 -10.48 -2.35
CA PRO A 558 -13.32 -9.98 -3.41
C PRO A 558 -12.81 -8.56 -3.15
N VAL A 559 -11.57 -8.31 -3.56
CA VAL A 559 -10.91 -7.00 -3.42
C VAL A 559 -10.53 -6.48 -4.80
N TYR A 560 -11.05 -5.30 -5.15
CA TYR A 560 -10.92 -4.68 -6.46
C TYR A 560 -10.22 -3.32 -6.33
N PRO A 561 -8.88 -3.26 -6.23
CA PRO A 561 -8.16 -2.01 -6.14
C PRO A 561 -8.47 -1.05 -7.28
N THR A 562 -8.57 0.25 -6.97
CA THR A 562 -8.93 1.26 -7.96
C THR A 562 -7.72 1.72 -8.78
N VAL A 563 -7.80 1.55 -10.10
CA VAL A 563 -6.94 2.23 -11.08
C VAL A 563 -7.63 3.54 -11.48
N TRP A 564 -7.17 4.67 -10.95
CA TRP A 564 -7.77 5.98 -11.20
C TRP A 564 -7.46 6.52 -12.60
N GLN A 565 -8.37 7.29 -13.21
CA GLN A 565 -8.23 7.77 -14.60
C GLN A 565 -7.06 8.74 -14.86
N ALA A 566 -6.69 9.53 -13.86
CA ALA A 566 -5.72 10.62 -14.00
C ALA A 566 -4.65 10.52 -12.90
N LEU A 567 -3.59 11.31 -13.05
CA LEU A 567 -2.66 11.54 -11.95
C LEU A 567 -3.20 12.67 -11.06
N GLY A 568 -3.84 13.69 -11.62
CA GLY A 568 -4.58 14.71 -10.86
C GLY A 568 -3.72 15.85 -10.35
N PHE A 569 -2.69 16.27 -11.10
CA PHE A 569 -1.82 17.38 -10.70
C PHE A 569 -2.49 18.74 -10.81
N VAL A 570 -3.46 18.85 -11.73
CA VAL A 570 -4.29 20.05 -11.88
C VAL A 570 -5.75 19.62 -11.79
N ASN A 571 -6.58 20.52 -11.27
CA ASN A 571 -8.02 20.38 -11.48
C ASN A 571 -8.30 20.62 -12.97
N THR A 572 -8.77 19.59 -13.66
CA THR A 572 -9.16 19.65 -15.07
C THR A 572 -10.59 20.14 -15.27
N ASP A 573 -11.37 20.29 -14.20
CA ASP A 573 -12.68 20.91 -14.29
C ASP A 573 -12.52 22.35 -14.75
N SER A 574 -13.25 22.70 -15.81
CA SER A 574 -13.23 24.06 -16.34
C SER A 574 -13.76 25.03 -15.29
N ASP A 575 -12.91 25.96 -14.88
CA ASP A 575 -13.31 27.13 -14.10
C ASP A 575 -14.11 28.07 -15.04
N PRO A 576 -15.24 28.66 -14.59
CA PRO A 576 -15.95 29.66 -15.39
C PRO A 576 -15.04 30.79 -15.89
N SER A 577 -14.04 31.20 -15.10
CA SER A 577 -13.05 32.24 -15.46
C SER A 577 -12.03 31.78 -16.51
N ASP A 578 -11.59 30.51 -16.46
CA ASP A 578 -10.72 29.94 -17.50
C ASP A 578 -11.47 29.84 -18.83
N THR A 579 -12.75 29.46 -18.77
CA THR A 579 -13.62 29.40 -19.95
C THR A 579 -13.84 30.79 -20.56
N ALA A 580 -14.12 31.80 -19.74
CA ALA A 580 -14.30 33.18 -20.18
C ALA A 580 -13.03 33.78 -20.80
N SER A 581 -11.85 33.36 -20.35
CA SER A 581 -10.55 33.80 -20.88
C SER A 581 -10.01 32.93 -22.03
N GLY A 582 -10.72 31.86 -22.42
CA GLY A 582 -10.28 30.92 -23.46
C GLY A 582 -9.05 30.09 -23.09
N ARG A 583 -8.65 30.05 -21.81
CA ARG A 583 -7.43 29.36 -21.35
C ARG A 583 -7.73 27.92 -20.96
N ARG A 584 -6.89 26.98 -21.41
CA ARG A 584 -7.00 25.56 -21.07
C ARG A 584 -5.88 25.13 -20.13
N ARG A 585 -6.24 24.46 -19.03
CA ARG A 585 -5.28 23.76 -18.16
C ARG A 585 -4.90 22.42 -18.77
N TYR A 586 -3.63 22.03 -18.63
CA TYR A 586 -3.14 20.73 -19.05
C TYR A 586 -2.67 19.94 -17.81
N ASP A 587 -3.04 18.67 -17.70
CA ASP A 587 -2.55 17.75 -16.65
C ASP A 587 -1.46 16.85 -17.23
N LYS A 588 -0.53 16.34 -16.40
CA LYS A 588 0.39 15.27 -16.81
C LYS A 588 -0.48 14.04 -17.14
N PRO A 589 -0.46 13.56 -18.40
CA PRO A 589 -1.36 12.49 -18.80
C PRO A 589 -0.97 11.18 -18.14
N LYS A 590 -1.96 10.42 -17.69
CA LYS A 590 -1.77 9.03 -17.29
C LYS A 590 -1.69 8.15 -18.54
N THR A 591 -0.53 7.58 -18.83
CA THR A 591 -0.27 6.81 -20.06
C THR A 591 -0.88 5.41 -20.00
N ALA A 592 -1.12 4.76 -21.14
CA ALA A 592 -1.58 3.37 -21.16
C ALA A 592 -0.62 2.43 -20.40
N GLY A 593 0.69 2.66 -20.51
CA GLY A 593 1.72 1.94 -19.75
C GLY A 593 1.56 2.07 -18.24
N MET A 594 1.08 3.22 -17.74
CA MET A 594 0.77 3.41 -16.31
C MET A 594 -0.44 2.59 -15.86
N PHE A 595 -1.50 2.52 -16.68
CA PHE A 595 -2.65 1.64 -16.39
C PHE A 595 -2.23 0.17 -16.34
N ARG A 596 -1.42 -0.28 -17.30
CA ARG A 596 -0.90 -1.65 -17.36
C ARG A 596 -0.01 -1.98 -16.16
N ALA A 597 0.87 -1.05 -15.76
CA ALA A 597 1.73 -1.20 -14.60
C ALA A 597 0.91 -1.39 -13.32
N GLN A 598 -0.06 -0.50 -13.05
CA GLN A 598 -0.92 -0.61 -11.86
C GLN A 598 -1.79 -1.87 -11.86
N ALA A 599 -2.38 -2.23 -13.01
CA ALA A 599 -3.16 -3.46 -13.12
C ALA A 599 -2.32 -4.71 -12.81
N LEU A 600 -1.11 -4.81 -13.38
CA LEU A 600 -0.21 -5.93 -13.12
C LEU A 600 0.28 -5.94 -11.65
N MET A 601 0.52 -4.77 -11.06
CA MET A 601 0.82 -4.63 -9.63
C MET A 601 -0.29 -5.23 -8.75
N PHE A 602 -1.56 -4.93 -9.04
CA PHE A 602 -2.68 -5.48 -8.30
C PHE A 602 -2.87 -6.99 -8.51
N MET A 603 -2.68 -7.48 -9.74
CA MET A 603 -2.68 -8.93 -10.01
C MET A 603 -1.59 -9.65 -9.22
N ARG A 604 -0.38 -9.07 -9.14
CA ARG A 604 0.75 -9.61 -8.37
C ARG A 604 0.52 -9.57 -6.85
N ALA A 605 -0.26 -8.59 -6.38
CA ALA A 605 -0.71 -8.55 -4.99
C ALA A 605 -1.76 -9.64 -4.68
N GLY A 606 -2.43 -10.19 -5.70
CA GLY A 606 -3.47 -11.21 -5.56
C GLY A 606 -4.90 -10.67 -5.62
N ALA A 607 -5.12 -9.50 -6.23
CA ALA A 607 -6.45 -8.94 -6.44
C ALA A 607 -7.33 -9.87 -7.30
N GLN A 608 -8.62 -9.98 -6.94
CA GLN A 608 -9.61 -10.76 -7.69
C GLN A 608 -10.24 -9.97 -8.84
N GLY A 609 -10.10 -8.64 -8.81
CA GLY A 609 -10.56 -7.71 -9.83
C GLY A 609 -9.84 -6.37 -9.73
N ILE A 610 -10.16 -5.46 -10.64
CA ILE A 610 -9.79 -4.05 -10.53
C ILE A 610 -11.00 -3.17 -10.74
N GLN A 611 -11.02 -2.02 -10.09
CA GLN A 611 -11.97 -0.97 -10.44
C GLN A 611 -11.29 0.05 -11.35
N LEU A 612 -11.89 0.37 -12.48
CA LEU A 612 -11.51 1.51 -13.31
C LEU A 612 -12.25 2.74 -12.80
N GLY A 613 -11.51 3.64 -12.15
CA GLY A 613 -12.03 4.87 -11.57
C GLY A 613 -12.10 6.00 -12.58
N MET A 614 -13.16 6.02 -13.39
CA MET A 614 -13.37 7.01 -14.45
C MET A 614 -14.44 8.05 -14.08
N SER A 615 -14.52 9.13 -14.86
CA SER A 615 -15.58 10.15 -14.73
C SER A 615 -16.75 9.94 -15.68
N GLU A 616 -16.54 9.47 -16.90
CA GLU A 616 -17.52 9.40 -18.00
C GLU A 616 -17.28 8.20 -18.96
N ASP A 617 -17.31 8.42 -20.29
CA ASP A 617 -17.08 7.43 -21.35
C ASP A 617 -15.59 7.26 -21.72
N GLN A 618 -14.65 7.37 -20.79
CA GLN A 618 -13.21 7.17 -21.07
C GLN A 618 -12.89 5.82 -21.72
N TRP A 619 -13.74 4.81 -21.53
CA TRP A 619 -13.67 3.54 -22.24
C TRP A 619 -13.79 3.71 -23.76
N ARG A 620 -14.63 4.64 -24.21
CA ARG A 620 -14.84 4.96 -25.63
C ARG A 620 -13.56 5.53 -26.22
N GLY A 621 -13.07 4.90 -27.28
CA GLY A 621 -11.78 5.24 -27.88
C GLY A 621 -10.56 4.66 -27.14
N LYS A 622 -10.78 3.89 -26.06
CA LYS A 622 -9.73 3.16 -25.33
C LYS A 622 -10.13 1.68 -25.07
N PRO A 623 -10.54 0.91 -26.11
CA PRO A 623 -10.94 -0.49 -25.92
C PRO A 623 -9.82 -1.38 -25.35
N TRP A 624 -8.55 -0.95 -25.45
CA TRP A 624 -7.42 -1.59 -24.79
C TRP A 624 -7.56 -1.66 -23.26
N MET A 625 -8.42 -0.85 -22.63
CA MET A 625 -8.73 -0.98 -21.20
C MET A 625 -9.28 -2.35 -20.84
N ASN A 626 -9.92 -3.04 -21.79
CA ASN A 626 -10.37 -4.42 -21.62
C ASN A 626 -9.22 -5.40 -21.33
N GLU A 627 -8.03 -5.11 -21.86
CA GLU A 627 -6.82 -5.92 -21.67
C GLU A 627 -6.29 -5.86 -20.23
N LEU A 628 -6.69 -4.86 -19.44
CA LEU A 628 -6.24 -4.68 -18.06
C LEU A 628 -6.68 -5.81 -17.13
N GLY A 629 -7.70 -6.59 -17.51
CA GLY A 629 -8.14 -7.79 -16.81
C GLY A 629 -7.39 -9.07 -17.20
N ASP A 630 -6.50 -9.03 -18.19
CA ASP A 630 -5.83 -10.22 -18.74
C ASP A 630 -4.31 -10.15 -18.57
N PRO A 631 -3.71 -10.92 -17.62
CA PRO A 631 -2.27 -10.87 -17.39
C PRO A 631 -1.45 -11.26 -18.62
N ALA A 632 -1.97 -12.10 -19.52
CA ALA A 632 -1.26 -12.49 -20.73
C ALA A 632 -1.08 -11.30 -21.69
N LYS A 633 -2.01 -10.33 -21.66
CA LYS A 633 -1.90 -9.08 -22.41
C LYS A 633 -0.97 -8.07 -21.73
N LEU A 634 -0.77 -8.20 -20.41
CA LEU A 634 0.03 -7.25 -19.63
C LEU A 634 1.50 -7.64 -19.50
N LEU A 635 1.82 -8.93 -19.37
CA LEU A 635 3.17 -9.40 -18.98
C LEU A 635 4.30 -8.78 -19.81
N PHE A 636 4.14 -8.71 -21.14
CA PHE A 636 5.15 -8.20 -22.06
C PHE A 636 4.67 -7.00 -22.89
N ALA A 637 3.72 -6.24 -22.34
CA ALA A 637 3.33 -4.96 -22.90
C ALA A 637 4.13 -3.82 -22.26
N ASP A 638 4.33 -2.74 -23.02
CA ASP A 638 5.01 -1.53 -22.54
C ASP A 638 4.36 -0.99 -21.28
N LYS A 639 5.21 -0.60 -20.32
CA LYS A 639 4.78 -0.10 -19.01
C LYS A 639 5.54 1.16 -18.64
N HIS A 640 4.85 1.99 -17.85
CA HIS A 640 5.34 3.27 -17.37
C HIS A 640 5.08 3.34 -15.88
N TYR A 641 6.15 3.28 -15.11
CA TYR A 641 6.16 3.38 -13.65
C TYR A 641 6.53 4.80 -13.22
N MET A 642 5.98 5.26 -12.10
CA MET A 642 6.33 6.53 -11.48
C MET A 642 6.79 6.29 -10.04
N VAL A 643 7.87 6.95 -9.64
CA VAL A 643 8.39 6.88 -8.25
C VAL A 643 7.49 7.70 -7.34
N ASP A 644 7.21 7.14 -6.16
CA ASP A 644 6.40 7.77 -5.13
C ASP A 644 7.20 8.71 -4.19
N PRO A 645 6.55 9.74 -3.63
CA PRO A 645 5.18 10.20 -3.91
C PRO A 645 5.08 10.92 -5.26
N ILE A 646 3.90 10.93 -5.88
CA ILE A 646 3.71 11.51 -7.22
C ILE A 646 3.39 13.01 -7.22
N HIS A 647 3.59 13.75 -6.13
CA HIS A 647 3.39 15.21 -6.11
C HIS A 647 4.44 15.96 -6.94
N ILE A 648 4.20 17.24 -7.26
CA ILE A 648 5.18 18.19 -7.86
C ILE A 648 6.26 18.58 -6.82
N ARG A 649 6.77 17.60 -6.06
CA ARG A 649 7.77 17.76 -4.99
C ARG A 649 8.62 16.51 -4.71
N PRO A 650 9.21 15.81 -5.68
CA PRO A 650 10.11 14.72 -5.36
C PRO A 650 11.50 15.27 -5.06
N GLY A 651 11.61 15.71 -3.82
CA GLY A 651 12.87 15.73 -3.12
C GLY A 651 13.83 16.84 -3.54
N THR A 652 14.74 17.07 -2.62
CA THR A 652 15.79 18.05 -2.73
C THR A 652 17.07 17.36 -2.26
N ILE A 653 18.09 17.36 -3.10
CA ILE A 653 19.39 16.82 -2.72
C ILE A 653 20.14 17.92 -1.97
N GLU A 654 20.19 17.77 -0.66
CA GLU A 654 20.99 18.63 0.20
C GLU A 654 22.48 18.45 -0.09
N LEU A 655 23.18 19.58 -0.25
CA LEU A 655 24.58 19.59 -0.69
C LEU A 655 25.53 19.83 0.48
N ARG A 656 26.58 19.02 0.54
CA ARG A 656 27.70 19.15 1.47
C ARG A 656 28.97 19.42 0.69
N LYS A 657 29.85 20.27 1.23
CA LYS A 657 31.17 20.52 0.65
C LYS A 657 32.13 19.42 1.12
N ASP A 658 32.75 18.73 0.18
CA ASP A 658 33.77 17.70 0.43
C ASP A 658 34.91 17.85 -0.58
N LYS A 659 36.16 17.96 -0.10
CA LYS A 659 37.39 18.09 -0.91
C LYS A 659 37.27 19.06 -2.11
N GLY A 660 36.68 20.25 -1.87
CA GLY A 660 36.51 21.29 -2.90
C GLY A 660 35.35 21.06 -3.89
N LYS A 661 34.58 19.98 -3.74
CA LYS A 661 33.38 19.67 -4.52
C LYS A 661 32.13 19.78 -3.65
N PHE A 662 31.01 20.13 -4.25
CA PHE A 662 29.70 20.02 -3.59
C PHE A 662 29.07 18.71 -4.00
N THR A 663 28.62 17.90 -3.03
CA THR A 663 28.03 16.59 -3.28
C THR A 663 26.81 16.36 -2.41
N GLY A 664 25.88 15.54 -2.89
CA GLY A 664 24.73 15.08 -2.13
C GLY A 664 24.10 13.85 -2.76
N THR A 665 23.32 13.10 -1.99
CA THR A 665 22.66 11.89 -2.47
C THR A 665 21.21 11.81 -2.04
N MET A 666 20.37 11.22 -2.88
CA MET A 666 18.99 10.86 -2.57
C MET A 666 18.76 9.40 -2.93
N ALA A 667 18.02 8.69 -2.07
CA ALA A 667 17.57 7.33 -2.31
C ALA A 667 16.07 7.34 -2.57
N LEU A 668 15.65 6.63 -3.60
CA LEU A 668 14.26 6.46 -4.00
C LEU A 668 13.97 4.97 -4.12
N ASN A 669 12.71 4.59 -3.90
CA ASN A 669 12.25 3.22 -4.07
C ASN A 669 11.22 3.16 -5.18
N LEU A 670 11.26 2.10 -5.98
CA LEU A 670 10.28 1.83 -7.01
C LEU A 670 9.87 0.37 -7.01
N ARG A 671 8.57 0.08 -6.86
CA ARG A 671 8.06 -1.27 -7.03
C ARG A 671 7.70 -1.53 -8.50
N VAL A 672 8.30 -2.57 -9.07
CA VAL A 672 8.11 -3.00 -10.47
C VAL A 672 7.43 -4.36 -10.49
N ALA A 673 6.36 -4.49 -11.29
CA ALA A 673 5.58 -5.73 -11.42
C ALA A 673 6.09 -6.66 -12.54
N ASP A 674 7.04 -6.19 -13.34
CA ASP A 674 7.68 -6.92 -14.43
C ASP A 674 8.79 -7.83 -13.94
N ASP A 675 8.85 -9.01 -14.56
CA ASP A 675 9.98 -9.92 -14.43
C ASP A 675 10.80 -9.86 -15.72
N VAL A 676 11.80 -8.98 -15.74
CA VAL A 676 12.69 -8.79 -16.90
C VAL A 676 13.43 -10.09 -17.25
N LYS A 677 13.77 -10.91 -16.24
CA LYS A 677 14.43 -12.20 -16.47
C LYS A 677 13.50 -13.18 -17.17
N ALA A 678 12.22 -13.25 -16.74
CA ALA A 678 11.22 -14.09 -17.39
C ALA A 678 10.90 -13.60 -18.81
N ALA A 679 10.83 -12.29 -19.04
CA ALA A 679 10.61 -11.72 -20.37
C ALA A 679 11.72 -12.12 -21.36
N ARG A 680 12.98 -11.99 -20.95
CA ARG A 680 14.13 -12.43 -21.78
C ARG A 680 14.09 -13.93 -22.06
N LYS A 681 13.75 -14.76 -21.07
CA LYS A 681 13.58 -16.20 -21.26
C LYS A 681 12.46 -16.53 -22.28
N ALA A 682 11.46 -15.65 -22.39
CA ALA A 682 10.38 -15.76 -23.36
C ALA A 682 10.71 -15.12 -24.74
N GLY A 683 11.95 -14.72 -25.00
CA GLY A 683 12.39 -14.16 -26.28
C GLY A 683 12.08 -12.67 -26.47
N HIS A 684 11.85 -11.94 -25.39
CA HIS A 684 11.64 -10.49 -25.44
C HIS A 684 12.92 -9.71 -25.12
N GLN A 685 13.18 -8.66 -25.89
CA GLN A 685 14.10 -7.60 -25.49
C GLN A 685 13.36 -6.57 -24.64
N VAL A 686 14.04 -6.08 -23.59
CA VAL A 686 13.47 -5.13 -22.65
C VAL A 686 14.36 -3.89 -22.61
N LYS A 687 13.87 -2.79 -23.19
CA LYS A 687 14.51 -1.48 -23.08
C LYS A 687 14.00 -0.79 -21.81
N ALA A 688 14.90 -0.52 -20.87
CA ALA A 688 14.56 0.25 -19.67
C ALA A 688 15.09 1.68 -19.78
N THR A 689 14.19 2.65 -19.78
CA THR A 689 14.53 4.08 -19.80
C THR A 689 14.13 4.71 -18.47
N LEU A 690 15.10 5.17 -17.68
CA LEU A 690 14.83 6.00 -16.52
C LEU A 690 14.66 7.45 -16.99
N VAL A 691 13.56 8.09 -16.60
CA VAL A 691 13.30 9.49 -16.92
C VAL A 691 13.35 10.31 -15.65
N VAL A 692 14.41 11.12 -15.50
CA VAL A 692 14.61 12.01 -14.35
C VAL A 692 14.25 13.42 -14.77
N TYR A 693 13.32 14.03 -14.05
CA TYR A 693 12.90 15.41 -14.30
C TYR A 693 13.57 16.29 -13.26
N CYS A 694 14.55 17.10 -13.64
CA CYS A 694 15.35 17.88 -12.71
C CYS A 694 15.76 19.21 -13.31
N GLN A 695 16.33 20.09 -12.48
CA GLN A 695 17.00 21.27 -13.01
C GLN A 695 18.12 20.88 -14.00
N PRO A 696 18.31 21.60 -15.12
CA PRO A 696 19.41 21.36 -16.05
C PRO A 696 20.76 21.40 -15.34
N LEU A 697 21.66 20.49 -15.72
CA LEU A 697 23.03 20.47 -15.20
C LEU A 697 23.87 21.57 -15.86
N ALA A 698 24.52 22.38 -15.03
CA ALA A 698 25.52 23.36 -15.49
C ALA A 698 26.87 22.68 -15.79
N ALA A 699 27.76 23.39 -16.49
CA ALA A 699 29.13 22.91 -16.71
C ALA A 699 29.82 22.58 -15.37
N GLY A 700 30.51 21.44 -15.29
CA GLY A 700 31.13 20.92 -14.08
C GLY A 700 30.18 20.20 -13.11
N GLU A 701 28.89 20.10 -13.43
CA GLU A 701 27.90 19.34 -12.65
C GLU A 701 27.65 17.95 -13.23
N ARG A 702 27.38 16.98 -12.35
CA ARG A 702 27.14 15.58 -12.73
C ARG A 702 26.10 14.96 -11.82
N LEU A 703 25.19 14.18 -12.41
CA LEU A 703 24.24 13.32 -11.68
C LEU A 703 24.55 11.85 -12.02
N ALA A 704 24.99 11.10 -11.03
CA ALA A 704 25.23 9.66 -11.12
C ALA A 704 24.04 8.89 -10.55
N ILE A 705 23.63 7.83 -11.25
CA ILE A 705 22.42 7.06 -10.99
C ILE A 705 22.80 5.60 -10.83
N ARG A 706 22.48 5.01 -9.68
CA ARG A 706 22.67 3.58 -9.43
C ARG A 706 21.32 2.91 -9.23
N ILE A 707 21.14 1.75 -9.84
CA ILE A 707 19.95 0.90 -9.67
C ILE A 707 20.40 -0.38 -8.98
N ASN A 708 19.79 -0.72 -7.85
CA ASN A 708 20.04 -1.97 -7.10
C ASN A 708 21.53 -2.26 -6.83
N GLY A 709 22.32 -1.22 -6.56
CA GLY A 709 23.76 -1.34 -6.27
C GLY A 709 24.67 -1.54 -7.49
N HIS A 710 24.12 -1.62 -8.71
CA HIS A 710 24.92 -1.69 -9.94
C HIS A 710 25.74 -0.42 -10.19
N ASP A 711 26.69 -0.51 -11.13
CA ASP A 711 27.56 0.59 -11.53
C ASP A 711 26.77 1.83 -11.96
N PRO A 712 27.27 3.04 -11.67
CA PRO A 712 26.51 4.24 -11.95
C PRO A 712 26.48 4.56 -13.45
N VAL A 713 25.28 4.81 -13.98
CA VAL A 713 25.11 5.57 -15.23
C VAL A 713 25.03 7.04 -14.86
N ALA A 714 25.72 7.91 -15.59
CA ALA A 714 25.78 9.33 -15.23
C ALA A 714 25.51 10.25 -16.41
N ILE A 715 24.81 11.33 -16.12
CA ILE A 715 24.66 12.48 -17.01
C ILE A 715 25.57 13.61 -16.52
N SER A 716 26.18 14.33 -17.46
CA SER A 716 27.10 15.44 -17.19
C SER A 716 26.56 16.72 -17.80
N GLY A 717 26.77 17.84 -17.10
CA GLY A 717 26.51 19.18 -17.64
C GLY A 717 27.56 19.66 -18.64
N ASP A 718 28.62 18.89 -18.88
CA ASP A 718 29.72 19.19 -19.81
C ASP A 718 29.45 18.74 -21.26
N THR A 719 28.26 18.19 -21.57
CA THR A 719 27.91 17.74 -22.92
C THR A 719 27.21 18.84 -23.72
N SER A 720 27.31 18.79 -25.05
CA SER A 720 26.57 19.67 -25.96
C SER A 720 25.05 19.54 -25.80
N GLU A 721 24.57 18.34 -25.50
CA GLU A 721 23.17 18.07 -25.18
C GLU A 721 22.74 18.77 -23.88
N ALA A 722 23.58 18.76 -22.84
CA ALA A 722 23.29 19.47 -21.60
C ALA A 722 23.30 20.98 -21.80
N GLU A 723 24.23 21.51 -22.60
CA GLU A 723 24.29 22.92 -22.96
C GLU A 723 23.01 23.40 -23.65
N ALA A 724 22.51 22.64 -24.63
CA ALA A 724 21.23 22.95 -25.30
C ALA A 724 20.04 22.98 -24.34
N ARG A 725 20.11 22.24 -23.22
CA ARG A 725 19.05 22.18 -22.21
C ARG A 725 19.12 23.30 -21.16
N ARG A 726 20.22 24.06 -21.05
CA ARG A 726 20.37 25.12 -20.01
C ARG A 726 19.32 26.23 -20.14
N ASN A 727 18.79 26.43 -21.34
CA ASN A 727 17.72 27.39 -21.60
C ASN A 727 16.31 26.82 -21.40
N THR A 728 16.18 25.52 -21.10
CA THR A 728 14.88 24.90 -20.83
C THR A 728 14.43 25.23 -19.42
N GLN A 729 13.19 25.67 -19.28
CA GLN A 729 12.63 26.00 -17.97
C GLN A 729 12.40 24.71 -17.17
N ALA A 730 12.99 24.59 -15.99
CA ALA A 730 12.69 23.54 -15.02
C ALA A 730 11.51 23.93 -14.11
N ILE A 731 10.90 22.95 -13.48
CA ILE A 731 9.97 23.20 -12.37
C ILE A 731 10.78 23.23 -11.09
N ASP A 732 10.63 24.33 -10.34
CA ASP A 732 11.18 24.46 -9.00
C ASP A 732 10.14 23.98 -7.98
N PRO A 733 10.30 22.78 -7.39
CA PRO A 733 9.32 22.21 -6.47
C PRO A 733 9.22 22.98 -5.13
N SER A 734 10.20 23.86 -4.83
CA SER A 734 10.14 24.72 -3.65
C SER A 734 9.12 25.85 -3.79
N LYS A 735 8.69 26.15 -5.02
CA LYS A 735 7.71 27.20 -5.32
C LYS A 735 6.32 26.62 -5.41
N GLY A 736 5.43 27.01 -4.48
CA GLY A 736 4.07 26.47 -4.38
C GLY A 736 3.05 26.98 -5.41
N ASN A 737 3.39 27.96 -6.27
CA ASN A 737 2.45 28.52 -7.25
C ASN A 737 2.75 28.00 -8.66
N HIS A 738 1.95 27.02 -9.11
CA HIS A 738 2.05 26.44 -10.44
C HIS A 738 1.13 27.13 -11.49
N LYS A 739 0.33 28.13 -11.08
CA LYS A 739 -0.66 28.79 -11.96
C LYS A 739 -0.05 29.40 -13.23
N ALA A 740 1.23 29.77 -13.21
CA ALA A 740 1.90 30.38 -14.35
C ALA A 740 2.09 29.44 -15.55
N PHE A 741 2.27 28.13 -15.32
CA PHE A 741 2.63 27.19 -16.39
C PHE A 741 1.62 26.06 -16.64
N ILE A 742 0.61 25.87 -15.79
CA ILE A 742 -0.44 24.84 -16.02
C ILE A 742 -1.22 25.01 -17.33
N PHE A 743 -1.16 26.20 -17.94
CA PHE A 743 -1.79 26.51 -19.22
C PHE A 743 -0.89 26.23 -20.43
N GLN A 744 0.35 25.81 -20.21
CA GLN A 744 1.28 25.48 -21.29
C GLN A 744 1.19 24.00 -21.59
N LYS A 745 0.99 23.65 -22.87
CA LYS A 745 1.01 22.25 -23.29
C LYS A 745 2.36 21.63 -22.92
N ASP A 746 2.34 20.38 -22.44
CA ASP A 746 3.55 19.62 -22.08
C ASP A 746 4.40 20.26 -20.96
N TRP A 747 3.83 21.10 -20.08
CA TRP A 747 4.60 21.71 -18.97
C TRP A 747 5.27 20.67 -18.06
N TRP A 748 4.72 19.46 -17.95
CA TRP A 748 5.31 18.34 -17.23
C TRP A 748 6.50 17.68 -17.95
N LYS A 749 6.98 18.21 -19.08
CA LYS A 749 8.23 17.74 -19.71
C LYS A 749 9.44 18.60 -19.37
N ARG A 750 9.22 19.65 -18.56
CA ARG A 750 10.25 20.57 -18.10
C ARG A 750 11.32 19.84 -17.30
N GLY A 751 12.58 20.00 -17.71
CA GLY A 751 13.72 19.36 -17.07
C GLY A 751 13.84 17.85 -17.35
N GLU A 752 13.22 17.32 -18.40
CA GLU A 752 13.25 15.88 -18.71
C GLU A 752 14.65 15.38 -19.14
N HIS A 753 15.17 14.36 -18.45
CA HIS A 753 16.35 13.60 -18.82
C HIS A 753 16.00 12.11 -18.98
N ARG A 754 16.03 11.60 -20.22
CA ARG A 754 15.84 10.18 -20.54
C ARG A 754 17.19 9.49 -20.57
N ILE A 755 17.32 8.41 -19.80
CA ILE A 755 18.58 7.73 -19.54
C ILE A 755 18.35 6.24 -19.75
N ASP A 756 19.02 5.66 -20.75
CA ASP A 756 18.96 4.23 -20.98
C ASP A 756 19.72 3.51 -19.86
N ILE A 757 19.01 2.63 -19.16
CA ILE A 757 19.55 1.79 -18.09
C ILE A 757 19.47 0.34 -18.57
N PRO A 758 20.50 -0.49 -18.34
CA PRO A 758 20.40 -1.91 -18.67
C PRO A 758 19.17 -2.56 -18.03
N GLY A 759 18.28 -3.13 -18.86
CA GLY A 759 17.02 -3.73 -18.38
C GLY A 759 17.24 -4.80 -17.29
N GLN A 760 18.33 -5.55 -17.38
CA GLN A 760 18.73 -6.59 -16.42
C GLN A 760 19.05 -6.10 -15.00
N TRP A 761 19.23 -4.79 -14.80
CA TRP A 761 19.42 -4.21 -13.46
C TRP A 761 18.10 -4.07 -12.69
N TRP A 762 16.96 -4.12 -13.40
CA TRP A 762 15.64 -4.05 -12.80
C TRP A 762 15.14 -5.44 -12.42
N ARG A 763 14.53 -5.54 -11.24
CA ARG A 763 14.01 -6.80 -10.70
C ARG A 763 12.52 -6.70 -10.38
N LEU A 764 11.84 -7.83 -10.44
CA LEU A 764 10.48 -7.97 -9.93
C LEU A 764 10.44 -7.64 -8.42
N GLY A 765 9.58 -6.71 -8.04
CA GLY A 765 9.40 -6.21 -6.67
C GLY A 765 10.08 -4.85 -6.45
N ASP A 766 10.59 -4.63 -5.24
CA ASP A 766 11.19 -3.36 -4.83
C ASP A 766 12.57 -3.16 -5.47
N ASN A 767 12.77 -2.02 -6.13
CA ASN A 767 14.03 -1.57 -6.73
C ASN A 767 14.52 -0.30 -6.02
N HIS A 768 15.82 -0.23 -5.73
CA HIS A 768 16.46 0.92 -5.11
C HIS A 768 17.14 1.78 -6.17
N ILE A 769 16.80 3.07 -6.20
CA ILE A 769 17.39 4.07 -7.09
C ILE A 769 18.19 5.03 -6.22
N ARG A 770 19.50 5.16 -6.45
CA ARG A 770 20.34 6.14 -5.77
C ARG A 770 20.81 7.19 -6.76
N LEU A 771 20.46 8.43 -6.48
CA LEU A 771 20.88 9.61 -7.22
C LEU A 771 21.99 10.30 -6.43
N ALA A 772 23.14 10.53 -7.05
CA ALA A 772 24.28 11.19 -6.46
C ALA A 772 24.68 12.39 -7.33
N TYR A 773 24.43 13.59 -6.82
CA TYR A 773 24.78 14.83 -7.49
C TYR A 773 26.15 15.32 -7.03
N SER A 774 26.91 15.91 -7.96
CA SER A 774 28.19 16.56 -7.67
C SER A 774 28.43 17.78 -8.55
N ALA A 775 29.08 18.82 -8.00
CA ALA A 775 29.48 20.04 -8.71
C ALA A 775 30.90 20.48 -8.35
N ARG A 776 31.68 20.96 -9.33
CA ARG A 776 33.04 21.49 -9.15
C ARG A 776 33.03 22.97 -8.72
N GLU A 777 33.78 23.27 -7.65
CA GLU A 777 34.25 24.59 -7.18
C GLU A 777 33.23 25.72 -6.89
N LYS A 778 32.16 25.90 -7.67
CA LYS A 778 31.14 26.93 -7.42
C LYS A 778 29.98 26.33 -6.63
N ARG A 779 29.64 26.93 -5.48
CA ARG A 779 28.48 26.53 -4.66
C ARG A 779 27.19 26.80 -5.46
N PRO A 780 26.35 25.79 -5.74
CA PRO A 780 25.01 26.04 -6.24
C PRO A 780 24.25 26.88 -5.21
N GLN A 781 23.61 27.96 -5.63
CA GLN A 781 22.88 28.86 -4.71
C GLN A 781 21.66 28.17 -4.08
N THR A 782 21.18 27.10 -4.71
CA THR A 782 20.04 26.30 -4.27
C THR A 782 20.42 24.81 -4.24
N PRO A 783 19.80 24.02 -3.36
CA PRO A 783 19.86 22.56 -3.44
C PRO A 783 19.47 22.02 -4.83
N PHE A 784 19.95 20.83 -5.20
CA PHE A 784 19.59 20.23 -6.49
C PHE A 784 18.17 19.64 -6.43
N THR A 785 17.29 20.12 -7.31
CA THR A 785 15.86 19.78 -7.29
C THR A 785 15.51 18.73 -8.33
N ILE A 786 14.65 17.80 -7.93
CA ILE A 786 14.05 16.78 -8.79
C ILE A 786 12.52 16.97 -8.73
N THR A 787 11.85 16.83 -9.87
CA THR A 787 10.41 17.07 -10.08
C THR A 787 9.61 15.79 -10.28
N TRP A 788 10.20 14.72 -10.82
CA TRP A 788 9.78 13.31 -10.65
C TRP A 788 10.79 12.38 -11.29
N VAL A 789 10.63 11.09 -11.01
CA VAL A 789 11.42 10.01 -11.60
C VAL A 789 10.44 8.95 -12.11
N ASP A 790 10.53 8.65 -13.40
CA ASP A 790 9.71 7.65 -14.06
C ASP A 790 10.61 6.52 -14.60
N LEU A 791 10.07 5.32 -14.76
CA LEU A 791 10.69 4.20 -15.46
C LEU A 791 9.78 3.75 -16.60
N LEU A 792 10.31 3.76 -17.82
CA LEU A 792 9.68 3.18 -19.00
C LEU A 792 10.31 1.80 -19.25
N LEU A 793 9.48 0.78 -19.39
CA LEU A 793 9.88 -0.56 -19.82
C LEU A 793 9.17 -0.84 -21.15
N ASP A 794 9.94 -0.80 -22.24
CA ASP A 794 9.46 -1.06 -23.59
C ASP A 794 9.86 -2.48 -24.01
N TYR A 795 8.93 -3.22 -24.61
CA TYR A 795 9.10 -4.61 -24.99
C TYR A 795 9.06 -4.79 -26.50
N SER A 796 10.05 -5.49 -27.04
CA SER A 796 10.05 -5.97 -28.43
C SER A 796 10.28 -7.48 -28.46
N LYS A 797 9.73 -8.16 -29.47
CA LYS A 797 10.11 -9.55 -29.77
C LYS A 797 11.36 -9.54 -30.63
N GLU A 798 12.28 -10.46 -30.35
CA GLU A 798 13.42 -10.76 -31.24
C GLU A 798 12.98 -11.35 -32.57
#